data_AF-A0A7W6MSX4-F1
#
_entry.id   AF-A0A7W6MSX4-F1
#
_cell.length_a   1.000
_cell.length_b   1.000
_cell.length_c   1.000
_cell.angle_alpha   90.00
_cell.angle_beta   90.00
_cell.angle_gamma   90.00
#
_symmetry.space_group_name_H-M   'P 1'
#
loop_
_entity.id
_entity.type
_entity.pdbx_description
1 polymer ?
#
loop_
_entity_poly.entity_id
_entity_poly.type
_entity_poly.pdbx_seq_one_letter_code
_entity_poly.pdbx_strand_id
1 'polypeptide(L)'
;MSDVSENAARTLAAGLLACLDDEAPDRALLNAYGGWTDAFTKLADGHDRESYKKPPAIVGVVALCILQALRRAGRHADMAPFLLDLGDLFRVVHRYEKRDAPMTNLLHHFNFLRIPFILDWLEREQQAETRGWILKFKPGSRRDWRDSSLDDAFVSEVLSHPAINAYGPFVYDPAWVLEQQEKTLLLGSMDDRLESVRKFESLILMNALNAKRPERALALFDEKLADYLESPIRDNQHFIFNAICVLAGVGDNDRALRTAKALVRIGYNLTFRFFIDPQKDDVWNIETRQHEWLADLAKMPEYQKFLNDIKGEIVTYTEPDQTTFAFLQDGIYKGKARKKCNLTKTLIEPGAKVVRIRGLCGKSVEQEIRLAAATAFDDGRWAARRCEFEENRVPLHLVFSRNYYGHWDSPHIAAFAYDVRDAGTVDIKGAVQLVADHQPPPIWREWYTERYQRLQDGFPIFESADGYGDAVNLIWRLVKAGYGEPFMQAASDLPIEKADKVFAMLGTFAFPLFRAGAQNHFGIRDLPDIMDIVFKGRLTVEEHLRVADFGHEHRRYRAALLSAMHAYGLHLYSNHGPTVDWFLQGLDHFSLAKGCHLLFFFIHHIDEDEILQKMMETGWLPSSNGGSSSSDIYDNSSHFHMRTVLFHLALNAPERVRPWIDRPLIQAHCDMSVDRETFRLVDKLLKSKSAAGGKTRS
;
A
#
# COMPACT_ATOMS: atom_id res chain seq x y z
N MET A 1 35.35 14.19 -21.76
CA MET A 1 35.49 15.42 -20.93
C MET A 1 36.32 16.41 -21.72
N SER A 2 36.20 17.72 -21.46
CA SER A 2 37.13 18.70 -22.01
C SER A 2 38.48 18.65 -21.27
N ASP A 3 39.58 19.11 -21.89
CA ASP A 3 40.91 19.18 -21.24
C ASP A 3 40.88 20.00 -19.92
N VAL A 4 40.00 21.00 -19.83
CA VAL A 4 39.82 21.84 -18.64
C VAL A 4 39.17 21.06 -17.50
N SER A 5 38.20 20.20 -17.79
CA SER A 5 37.53 19.35 -16.79
C SER A 5 38.45 18.25 -16.28
N GLU A 6 39.28 17.67 -17.14
CA GLU A 6 40.26 16.66 -16.72
C GLU A 6 41.34 17.27 -15.79
N ASN A 7 41.83 18.47 -16.11
CA ASN A 7 42.79 19.16 -15.26
C ASN A 7 42.20 19.55 -13.88
N ALA A 8 40.93 19.95 -13.84
CA ALA A 8 40.24 20.23 -12.58
C ALA A 8 40.04 18.96 -11.73
N ALA A 9 39.71 17.81 -12.35
CA ALA A 9 39.60 16.53 -11.66
C ALA A 9 40.95 16.09 -11.08
N ARG A 10 42.04 16.24 -11.85
CA ARG A 10 43.41 15.97 -11.40
C ARG A 10 43.82 16.87 -10.23
N THR A 11 43.44 18.15 -10.27
CA THR A 11 43.71 19.10 -9.19
C THR A 11 43.02 18.69 -7.89
N LEU A 12 41.75 18.28 -7.94
CA LEU A 12 41.03 17.77 -6.77
C LEU A 12 41.65 16.48 -6.24
N ALA A 13 42.01 15.53 -7.10
CA ALA A 13 42.63 14.28 -6.69
C ALA A 13 43.99 14.51 -6.00
N ALA A 14 44.87 15.32 -6.59
CA ALA A 14 46.15 15.67 -6.00
C ALA A 14 46.01 16.45 -4.68
N GLY A 15 45.06 17.39 -4.62
CA GLY A 15 44.75 18.12 -3.39
C GLY A 15 44.25 17.21 -2.27
N LEU A 16 43.39 16.25 -2.60
CA LEU A 16 42.90 15.26 -1.64
C LEU A 16 44.02 14.35 -1.15
N LEU A 17 44.88 13.83 -2.04
CA LEU A 17 46.06 13.05 -1.64
C LEU A 17 46.96 13.83 -0.67
N ALA A 18 47.25 15.09 -0.97
CA ALA A 18 48.05 15.94 -0.08
C ALA A 18 47.41 16.12 1.31
N CYS A 19 46.08 16.18 1.40
CA CYS A 19 45.39 16.22 2.69
C CYS A 19 45.45 14.87 3.43
N LEU A 20 45.46 13.76 2.70
CA LEU A 20 45.52 12.41 3.29
C LEU A 20 46.92 12.05 3.79
N ASP A 21 47.97 12.64 3.19
CA ASP A 21 49.38 12.52 3.61
C ASP A 21 49.71 13.38 4.86
N ASP A 22 48.83 14.29 5.27
CA ASP A 22 49.02 15.17 6.42
C ASP A 22 48.93 14.41 7.76
N GLU A 23 49.60 14.88 8.81
CA GLU A 23 49.52 14.29 10.15
C GLU A 23 48.11 14.43 10.78
N ALA A 24 47.34 15.44 10.37
CA ALA A 24 45.97 15.68 10.79
C ALA A 24 45.02 15.82 9.58
N PRO A 25 44.68 14.72 8.88
CA PRO A 25 43.94 14.76 7.62
C PRO A 25 42.60 15.49 7.66
N ASP A 26 41.80 15.31 8.73
CA ASP A 26 40.53 16.01 8.89
C ASP A 26 40.72 17.54 8.94
N ARG A 27 41.77 18.02 9.62
CA ARG A 27 42.10 19.46 9.70
C ARG A 27 42.61 19.98 8.36
N ALA A 28 43.44 19.20 7.66
CA ALA A 28 43.93 19.56 6.33
C ALA A 28 42.76 19.70 5.34
N LEU A 29 41.81 18.75 5.33
CA LEU A 29 40.59 18.81 4.53
C LEU A 29 39.74 20.06 4.83
N LEU A 30 39.54 20.35 6.13
CA LEU A 30 38.76 21.52 6.56
C LEU A 30 39.42 22.86 6.22
N ASN A 31 40.76 22.90 6.10
CA ASN A 31 41.47 24.09 5.63
C ASN A 31 41.46 24.19 4.11
N ALA A 32 41.54 23.05 3.40
CA ALA A 32 41.66 22.99 1.95
C ALA A 32 40.33 23.23 1.22
N TYR A 33 39.17 22.84 1.79
CA TYR A 33 37.90 22.88 1.05
C TYR A 33 37.53 24.29 0.57
N GLY A 34 37.88 25.34 1.32
CA GLY A 34 37.64 26.73 0.91
C GLY A 34 38.44 27.14 -0.34
N GLY A 35 39.53 26.43 -0.65
CA GLY A 35 40.34 26.62 -1.86
C GLY A 35 39.95 25.71 -3.03
N TRP A 36 39.02 24.76 -2.84
CA TRP A 36 38.58 23.82 -3.87
C TRP A 36 37.33 24.27 -4.62
N THR A 37 36.69 25.37 -4.20
CA THR A 37 35.49 25.94 -4.85
C THR A 37 35.70 26.15 -6.35
N ASP A 38 36.82 26.76 -6.76
CA ASP A 38 37.14 26.99 -8.17
C ASP A 38 37.27 25.70 -8.98
N ALA A 39 37.79 24.63 -8.37
CA ALA A 39 37.92 23.34 -9.03
C ALA A 39 36.55 22.66 -9.20
N PHE A 40 35.67 22.75 -8.20
CA PHE A 40 34.28 22.29 -8.32
C PHE A 40 33.51 23.06 -9.40
N THR A 41 33.63 24.40 -9.45
CA THR A 41 32.99 25.22 -10.48
C THR A 41 33.46 24.85 -11.89
N LYS A 42 34.77 24.69 -12.11
CA LYS A 42 35.32 24.27 -13.41
C LYS A 42 34.82 22.90 -13.85
N LEU A 43 34.68 21.95 -12.91
CA LEU A 43 34.07 20.65 -13.20
C LEU A 43 32.60 20.77 -13.55
N ALA A 44 31.87 21.61 -12.84
CA ALA A 44 30.46 21.86 -13.07
C ALA A 44 30.17 22.61 -14.38
N ASP A 45 31.06 23.51 -14.81
CA ASP A 45 30.93 24.25 -16.08
C ASP A 45 31.24 23.39 -17.29
N GLY A 46 32.16 22.42 -17.14
CA GLY A 46 32.42 21.39 -18.15
C GLY A 46 31.46 20.19 -18.09
N HIS A 47 30.52 20.19 -17.14
CA HIS A 47 29.45 19.21 -17.04
C HIS A 47 28.28 19.65 -17.92
N ASP A 48 27.73 18.71 -18.68
CA ASP A 48 26.52 18.97 -19.45
C ASP A 48 25.34 19.18 -18.47
N ARG A 49 24.92 20.43 -18.30
CA ARG A 49 23.79 20.82 -17.43
C ARG A 49 22.44 20.71 -18.13
N GLU A 50 22.43 20.27 -19.38
CA GLU A 50 21.22 19.98 -20.16
C GLU A 50 20.85 18.49 -20.14
N SER A 51 21.82 17.59 -19.86
CA SER A 51 21.57 16.16 -19.64
C SER A 51 21.70 15.74 -18.17
N TYR A 52 20.93 14.73 -17.74
CA TYR A 52 21.01 14.11 -16.40
C TYR A 52 22.32 13.29 -16.20
N LYS A 53 23.43 13.74 -16.78
CA LYS A 53 24.69 13.04 -16.71
C LYS A 53 25.20 13.06 -15.27
N LYS A 54 25.83 11.96 -14.87
CA LYS A 54 26.44 11.82 -13.55
C LYS A 54 27.68 12.73 -13.43
N PRO A 55 27.84 13.48 -12.32
CA PRO A 55 29.07 14.26 -12.06
C PRO A 55 30.32 13.36 -12.00
N PRO A 56 31.53 13.93 -12.21
CA PRO A 56 32.77 13.18 -12.07
C PRO A 56 32.91 12.57 -10.67
N ALA A 57 33.32 11.29 -10.59
CA ALA A 57 33.33 10.53 -9.34
C ALA A 57 34.21 11.14 -8.24
N ILE A 58 35.30 11.83 -8.62
CA ILE A 58 36.17 12.54 -7.66
C ILE A 58 35.41 13.58 -6.84
N VAL A 59 34.34 14.19 -7.39
CA VAL A 59 33.48 15.13 -6.65
C VAL A 59 32.81 14.43 -5.46
N GLY A 60 32.27 13.23 -5.69
CA GLY A 60 31.67 12.42 -4.63
C GLY A 60 32.70 12.02 -3.57
N VAL A 61 33.87 11.51 -3.99
CA VAL A 61 34.93 11.07 -3.05
C VAL A 61 35.41 12.22 -2.16
N VAL A 62 35.69 13.39 -2.74
CA VAL A 62 36.10 14.58 -1.99
C VAL A 62 34.99 15.04 -1.04
N ALA A 63 33.73 15.08 -1.53
CA ALA A 63 32.60 15.48 -0.70
C ALA A 63 32.39 14.56 0.50
N LEU A 64 32.56 13.25 0.35
CA LEU A 64 32.50 12.31 1.47
C LEU A 64 33.56 12.63 2.53
N CYS A 65 34.81 12.87 2.09
CA CYS A 65 35.92 13.16 3.00
C CYS A 65 35.66 14.45 3.79
N ILE A 66 35.20 15.51 3.12
CA ILE A 66 34.85 16.78 3.78
C ILE A 66 33.70 16.60 4.76
N LEU A 67 32.63 15.89 4.39
CA LEU A 67 31.48 15.65 5.26
C LEU A 67 31.86 14.88 6.53
N GLN A 68 32.73 13.89 6.42
CA GLN A 68 33.25 13.15 7.58
C GLN A 68 34.14 14.03 8.47
N ALA A 69 35.00 14.87 7.87
CA ALA A 69 35.82 15.82 8.62
C ALA A 69 34.95 16.85 9.37
N LEU A 70 33.89 17.37 8.74
CA LEU A 70 32.90 18.23 9.38
C LEU A 70 32.21 17.54 10.56
N ARG A 71 31.74 16.30 10.35
CA ARG A 71 31.11 15.49 11.41
C ARG A 71 32.03 15.29 12.61
N ARG A 72 33.26 14.82 12.38
CA ARG A 72 34.25 14.58 13.46
C ARG A 72 34.68 15.85 14.17
N ALA A 73 34.64 17.00 13.50
CA ALA A 73 34.89 18.30 14.09
C ALA A 73 33.67 18.86 14.87
N GLY A 74 32.56 18.13 14.97
CA GLY A 74 31.32 18.60 15.61
C GLY A 74 30.57 19.69 14.82
N ARG A 75 30.94 19.92 13.54
CA ARG A 75 30.35 20.94 12.66
C ARG A 75 29.12 20.40 11.92
N HIS A 76 28.22 19.76 12.67
CA HIS A 76 27.04 19.06 12.14
C HIS A 76 26.10 19.97 11.32
N ALA A 77 25.94 21.22 11.75
CA ALA A 77 25.10 22.22 11.08
C ALA A 77 25.63 22.61 9.68
N ASP A 78 26.91 22.39 9.39
CA ASP A 78 27.55 22.76 8.13
C ASP A 78 27.44 21.66 7.06
N MET A 79 27.09 20.43 7.45
CA MET A 79 27.08 19.27 6.54
C MET A 79 26.02 19.38 5.44
N ALA A 80 24.77 19.71 5.81
CA ALA A 80 23.69 19.85 4.83
C ALA A 80 23.86 21.08 3.92
N PRO A 81 24.21 22.29 4.45
CA PRO A 81 24.58 23.43 3.62
C PRO A 81 25.69 23.14 2.62
N PHE A 82 26.78 22.48 3.04
CA PHE A 82 27.87 22.11 2.13
C PHE A 82 27.38 21.26 0.95
N LEU A 83 26.53 20.26 1.22
CA LEU A 83 26.02 19.38 0.17
C LEU A 83 24.98 20.07 -0.73
N LEU A 84 24.21 21.01 -0.19
CA LEU A 84 23.29 21.86 -0.97
C LEU A 84 24.06 22.75 -1.94
N ASP A 85 25.07 23.48 -1.44
CA ASP A 85 25.89 24.38 -2.24
C ASP A 85 26.62 23.62 -3.35
N LEU A 86 27.19 22.45 -3.03
CA LEU A 86 27.82 21.59 -4.01
C LEU A 86 26.80 21.06 -5.03
N GLY A 87 25.59 20.69 -4.59
CA GLY A 87 24.53 20.19 -5.46
C GLY A 87 24.01 21.22 -6.45
N ASP A 88 23.95 22.49 -6.03
CA ASP A 88 23.53 23.60 -6.88
C ASP A 88 24.49 23.84 -8.06
N LEU A 89 25.79 23.57 -7.89
CA LEU A 89 26.76 23.66 -8.98
C LEU A 89 26.45 22.67 -10.11
N PHE A 90 25.96 21.47 -9.79
CA PHE A 90 25.70 20.39 -10.74
C PHE A 90 24.21 20.26 -11.12
N ARG A 91 23.39 21.29 -10.89
CA ARG A 91 21.95 21.26 -11.16
C ARG A 91 21.63 21.40 -12.65
N VAL A 92 20.58 20.69 -13.11
CA VAL A 92 20.01 20.81 -14.46
C VAL A 92 19.17 22.10 -14.56
N VAL A 93 19.38 22.91 -15.61
CA VAL A 93 18.86 24.29 -15.67
C VAL A 93 17.37 24.38 -16.05
N HIS A 94 16.81 23.37 -16.74
CA HIS A 94 15.49 23.50 -17.41
C HIS A 94 14.30 22.75 -16.77
N ARG A 95 14.48 22.06 -15.64
CA ARG A 95 13.35 21.44 -14.91
C ARG A 95 13.31 21.93 -13.47
N TYR A 96 12.22 22.61 -13.14
CA TYR A 96 11.81 22.89 -11.78
C TYR A 96 10.70 21.88 -11.42
N GLU A 97 11.04 20.59 -11.32
CA GLU A 97 10.11 19.64 -10.70
C GLU A 97 10.26 19.75 -9.17
N LYS A 98 9.16 19.68 -8.42
CA LYS A 98 9.15 19.71 -6.93
C LYS A 98 10.06 18.63 -6.28
N ARG A 99 10.56 17.67 -7.05
CA ARG A 99 11.47 16.58 -6.63
C ARG A 99 12.96 16.87 -6.88
N ASP A 100 13.31 17.90 -7.65
CA ASP A 100 14.69 18.27 -8.01
C ASP A 100 15.33 19.21 -6.96
N ALA A 101 15.29 18.84 -5.67
CA ALA A 101 16.09 19.57 -4.69
C ALA A 101 17.60 19.29 -4.94
N PRO A 102 18.49 20.31 -4.96
CA PRO A 102 19.90 20.17 -5.38
C PRO A 102 20.68 19.09 -4.61
N MET A 103 20.43 18.98 -3.30
CA MET A 103 21.01 17.93 -2.44
C MET A 103 20.58 16.52 -2.88
N THR A 104 19.34 16.35 -3.32
CA THR A 104 18.79 15.04 -3.73
C THR A 104 19.48 14.51 -4.98
N ASN A 105 19.92 15.39 -5.88
CA ASN A 105 20.60 14.99 -7.12
C ASN A 105 21.99 14.38 -6.85
N LEU A 106 22.82 15.03 -6.03
CA LEU A 106 24.13 14.48 -5.65
C LEU A 106 24.01 13.17 -4.85
N LEU A 107 23.08 13.12 -3.90
CA LEU A 107 22.80 11.89 -3.15
C LEU A 107 22.35 10.77 -4.09
N HIS A 108 21.59 11.07 -5.15
CA HIS A 108 21.18 10.06 -6.12
C HIS A 108 22.38 9.50 -6.91
N HIS A 109 23.31 10.37 -7.33
CA HIS A 109 24.49 9.95 -8.08
C HIS A 109 25.57 9.25 -7.25
N PHE A 110 25.77 9.68 -6.00
CA PHE A 110 26.79 9.17 -5.08
C PHE A 110 26.15 8.68 -3.79
N ASN A 111 25.72 7.43 -3.78
CA ASN A 111 24.91 6.90 -2.69
C ASN A 111 25.65 6.93 -1.34
N PHE A 112 26.97 6.72 -1.34
CA PHE A 112 27.83 6.74 -0.16
C PHE A 112 27.87 8.10 0.58
N LEU A 113 27.44 9.20 -0.06
CA LEU A 113 27.31 10.51 0.62
C LEU A 113 26.26 10.53 1.73
N ARG A 114 25.44 9.47 1.87
CA ARG A 114 24.53 9.29 3.01
C ARG A 114 25.23 8.86 4.30
N ILE A 115 26.42 8.25 4.20
CA ILE A 115 27.15 7.69 5.34
C ILE A 115 27.41 8.71 6.46
N PRO A 116 27.90 9.93 6.19
CA PRO A 116 28.14 10.91 7.25
C PRO A 116 26.87 11.29 7.99
N PHE A 117 25.72 11.35 7.32
CA PHE A 117 24.43 11.62 7.96
C PHE A 117 23.94 10.44 8.81
N ILE A 118 24.11 9.20 8.34
CA ILE A 118 23.80 8.01 9.15
C ILE A 118 24.58 8.05 10.46
N LEU A 119 25.88 8.31 10.38
CA LEU A 119 26.76 8.35 11.56
C LEU A 119 26.44 9.56 12.46
N ASP A 120 26.17 10.73 11.90
CA ASP A 120 25.77 11.93 12.66
C ASP A 120 24.53 11.69 13.51
N TRP A 121 23.46 11.17 12.89
CA TRP A 121 22.20 10.92 13.59
C TRP A 121 22.34 9.81 14.63
N LEU A 122 23.19 8.81 14.36
CA LEU A 122 23.48 7.75 15.31
C LEU A 122 24.25 8.28 16.53
N GLU A 123 25.26 9.13 16.33
CA GLU A 123 26.02 9.78 17.42
C GLU A 123 25.15 10.71 18.28
N ARG A 124 24.07 11.24 17.70
CA ARG A 124 23.08 12.08 18.38
C ARG A 124 21.90 11.28 18.94
N GLU A 125 22.00 9.95 18.92
CA GLU A 125 20.99 9.01 19.43
C GLU A 125 19.59 9.21 18.81
N GLN A 126 19.52 9.71 17.57
CA GLN A 126 18.27 9.97 16.86
C GLN A 126 17.88 8.75 16.03
N GLN A 127 17.18 7.80 16.67
CA GLN A 127 16.88 6.49 16.10
C GLN A 127 16.04 6.56 14.81
N ALA A 128 15.01 7.41 14.77
CA ALA A 128 14.10 7.50 13.63
C ALA A 128 14.78 8.09 12.38
N GLU A 129 15.61 9.10 12.57
CA GLU A 129 16.40 9.78 11.55
C GLU A 129 17.47 8.84 11.00
N THR A 130 18.20 8.14 11.88
CA THR A 130 19.22 7.16 11.49
C THR A 130 18.61 6.07 10.62
N ARG A 131 17.47 5.50 11.03
CA ARG A 131 16.70 4.54 10.25
C ARG A 131 16.35 5.09 8.87
N GLY A 132 15.80 6.32 8.83
CA GLY A 132 15.41 6.98 7.58
C GLY A 132 16.58 7.15 6.60
N TRP A 133 17.77 7.49 7.10
CA TRP A 133 18.98 7.61 6.26
C TRP A 133 19.53 6.27 5.80
N ILE A 134 19.51 5.24 6.66
CA ILE A 134 19.91 3.86 6.27
C ILE A 134 19.01 3.33 5.15
N LEU A 135 17.69 3.51 5.27
CA LEU A 135 16.74 3.09 4.24
C LEU A 135 16.97 3.80 2.91
N LYS A 136 17.31 5.09 2.95
CA LYS A 136 17.66 5.85 1.74
C LYS A 136 19.01 5.44 1.15
N PHE A 137 19.91 4.86 1.96
CA PHE A 137 21.23 4.38 1.52
C PHE A 137 21.16 3.02 0.82
N LYS A 138 20.10 2.24 1.01
CA LYS A 138 19.88 1.02 0.23
C LYS A 138 19.75 1.36 -1.26
N PRO A 139 20.66 0.88 -2.14
CA PRO A 139 20.52 1.06 -3.58
C PRO A 139 19.36 0.23 -4.14
N GLY A 140 18.83 0.67 -5.29
CA GLY A 140 17.68 0.03 -5.94
C GLY A 140 17.97 -1.36 -6.49
N SER A 141 19.22 -1.61 -6.93
CA SER A 141 19.66 -2.93 -7.39
C SER A 141 21.05 -3.31 -6.86
N ARG A 142 21.37 -4.61 -6.89
CA ARG A 142 22.72 -5.10 -6.55
C ARG A 142 23.80 -4.63 -7.52
N ARG A 143 23.43 -4.41 -8.79
CA ARG A 143 24.36 -3.89 -9.80
C ARG A 143 24.82 -2.47 -9.45
N ASP A 144 24.00 -1.72 -8.72
CA ASP A 144 24.31 -0.36 -8.26
C ASP A 144 25.11 -0.31 -6.95
N TRP A 145 25.47 -1.46 -6.37
CA TRP A 145 26.29 -1.48 -5.15
C TRP A 145 27.69 -0.97 -5.40
N ARG A 146 28.21 -1.21 -6.60
CA ARG A 146 29.49 -0.68 -7.07
C ARG A 146 29.23 0.35 -8.15
N ASP A 147 29.85 1.51 -7.98
CA ASP A 147 29.86 2.57 -8.96
C ASP A 147 31.07 2.42 -9.87
N SER A 148 30.86 2.03 -11.14
CA SER A 148 31.96 1.84 -12.10
C SER A 148 32.72 3.15 -12.41
N SER A 149 32.14 4.31 -12.10
CA SER A 149 32.87 5.57 -12.23
C SER A 149 33.99 5.75 -11.19
N LEU A 150 34.01 4.90 -10.15
CA LEU A 150 35.13 4.85 -9.19
C LEU A 150 36.37 4.15 -9.77
N ASP A 151 36.24 3.44 -10.90
CA ASP A 151 37.36 2.79 -11.59
C ASP A 151 38.18 3.80 -12.45
N ASP A 152 37.81 5.08 -12.45
CA ASP A 152 38.61 6.16 -13.03
C ASP A 152 40.03 6.19 -12.43
N ALA A 153 41.05 6.50 -13.24
CA ALA A 153 42.44 6.41 -12.82
C ALA A 153 42.78 7.35 -11.64
N PHE A 154 42.25 8.58 -11.63
CA PHE A 154 42.50 9.53 -10.55
C PHE A 154 41.78 9.13 -9.26
N VAL A 155 40.56 8.58 -9.39
CA VAL A 155 39.77 8.11 -8.25
C VAL A 155 40.37 6.83 -7.67
N SER A 156 40.81 5.90 -8.52
CA SER A 156 41.45 4.65 -8.10
C SER A 156 42.74 4.90 -7.33
N GLU A 157 43.52 5.92 -7.71
CA GLU A 157 44.73 6.34 -6.98
C GLU A 157 44.39 6.81 -5.57
N VAL A 158 43.42 7.72 -5.43
CA VAL A 158 42.93 8.22 -4.12
C VAL A 158 42.39 7.08 -3.25
N LEU A 159 41.56 6.20 -3.83
CA LEU A 159 40.94 5.08 -3.10
C LEU A 159 41.95 4.00 -2.69
N SER A 160 43.15 4.00 -3.28
CA SER A 160 44.25 3.11 -2.89
C SER A 160 45.07 3.66 -1.71
N HIS A 161 44.87 4.93 -1.32
CA HIS A 161 45.61 5.56 -0.23
C HIS A 161 45.18 5.01 1.15
N PRO A 162 46.08 4.55 2.03
CA PRO A 162 45.69 3.89 3.28
C PRO A 162 44.77 4.70 4.21
N ALA A 163 44.98 6.01 4.30
CA ALA A 163 44.18 6.90 5.15
C ALA A 163 42.73 7.05 4.66
N ILE A 164 42.43 6.75 3.39
CA ILE A 164 41.09 6.90 2.82
C ILE A 164 40.07 5.96 3.48
N ASN A 165 40.53 4.82 4.02
CA ASN A 165 39.70 3.83 4.70
C ASN A 165 38.95 4.42 5.91
N ALA A 166 39.48 5.46 6.54
CA ALA A 166 38.80 6.14 7.63
C ALA A 166 37.55 6.90 7.17
N TYR A 167 37.44 7.27 5.90
CA TYR A 167 36.34 8.12 5.39
C TYR A 167 35.21 7.31 4.74
N GLY A 168 35.53 6.13 4.21
CA GLY A 168 34.61 5.21 3.54
C GLY A 168 33.96 4.16 4.46
N PRO A 169 33.06 3.33 3.93
CA PRO A 169 33.10 2.78 2.57
C PRO A 169 32.61 3.73 1.46
N PHE A 170 33.16 3.58 0.25
CA PHE A 170 32.78 4.37 -0.95
C PHE A 170 31.81 3.62 -1.87
N VAL A 171 31.32 2.48 -1.41
CA VAL A 171 30.36 1.61 -2.08
C VAL A 171 29.35 1.13 -1.05
N TYR A 172 28.23 0.56 -1.51
CA TYR A 172 27.31 -0.08 -0.57
C TYR A 172 27.93 -1.37 -0.03
N ASP A 173 28.32 -1.36 1.24
CA ASP A 173 28.83 -2.53 1.96
C ASP A 173 27.77 -3.06 2.95
N PRO A 174 27.14 -4.21 2.66
CA PRO A 174 26.15 -4.82 3.55
C PRO A 174 26.66 -5.06 4.97
N ALA A 175 27.95 -5.37 5.16
CA ALA A 175 28.51 -5.65 6.48
C ALA A 175 28.64 -4.38 7.32
N TRP A 176 29.06 -3.28 6.71
CA TRP A 176 29.12 -1.96 7.34
C TRP A 176 27.72 -1.45 7.70
N VAL A 177 26.76 -1.58 6.77
CA VAL A 177 25.37 -1.16 7.01
C VAL A 177 24.78 -1.96 8.17
N LEU A 178 24.98 -3.28 8.19
CA LEU A 178 24.49 -4.15 9.26
C LEU A 178 25.02 -3.72 10.63
N GLU A 179 26.29 -3.32 10.74
CA GLU A 179 26.86 -2.80 11.98
C GLU A 179 26.14 -1.51 12.45
N GLN A 180 25.82 -0.60 11.53
CA GLN A 180 25.09 0.62 11.90
C GLN A 180 23.62 0.31 12.27
N GLN A 181 23.02 -0.69 11.63
CA GLN A 181 21.67 -1.15 11.96
C GLN A 181 21.61 -1.74 13.37
N GLU A 182 22.57 -2.59 13.74
CA GLU A 182 22.68 -3.13 15.10
C GLU A 182 22.84 -2.03 16.15
N LYS A 183 23.69 -1.03 15.91
CA LYS A 183 23.81 0.14 16.80
C LYS A 183 22.50 0.92 16.91
N THR A 184 21.75 1.03 15.82
CA THR A 184 20.45 1.72 15.81
C THR A 184 19.40 0.96 16.64
N LEU A 185 19.41 -0.39 16.62
CA LEU A 185 18.52 -1.21 17.46
C LEU A 185 18.81 -1.01 18.95
N LEU A 186 20.07 -0.81 19.33
CA LEU A 186 20.46 -0.58 20.74
C LEU A 186 19.95 0.74 21.33
N LEU A 187 19.46 1.67 20.50
CA LEU A 187 18.90 2.95 20.97
C LEU A 187 17.50 2.82 21.59
N GLY A 188 16.77 1.72 21.35
CA GLY A 188 15.46 1.47 21.95
C GLY A 188 14.46 0.74 21.06
N SER A 189 13.25 0.54 21.58
CA SER A 189 12.15 -0.10 20.85
C SER A 189 11.57 0.80 19.76
N MET A 190 11.20 0.20 18.62
CA MET A 190 10.54 0.89 17.50
C MET A 190 9.05 0.53 17.43
N ASP A 191 8.26 1.37 16.75
CA ASP A 191 6.84 1.08 16.48
C ASP A 191 6.70 0.17 15.24
N ASP A 192 6.51 -1.12 15.47
CA ASP A 192 6.43 -2.18 14.45
C ASP A 192 5.23 -2.05 13.51
N ARG A 193 4.33 -1.09 13.76
CA ARG A 193 3.24 -0.75 12.85
C ARG A 193 3.71 0.11 11.68
N LEU A 194 4.86 0.80 11.80
CA LEU A 194 5.33 1.75 10.79
C LEU A 194 6.02 1.03 9.62
N GLU A 195 5.70 1.46 8.39
CA GLU A 195 6.28 0.88 7.16
C GLU A 195 7.82 1.02 7.16
N SER A 196 8.32 2.17 7.63
CA SER A 196 9.77 2.40 7.74
C SER A 196 10.46 1.46 8.74
N VAL A 197 9.78 1.03 9.80
CA VAL A 197 10.36 0.10 10.79
C VAL A 197 10.46 -1.29 10.17
N ARG A 198 9.38 -1.79 9.54
CA ARG A 198 9.39 -3.10 8.90
C ARG A 198 10.36 -3.18 7.71
N LYS A 199 10.48 -2.11 6.92
CA LYS A 199 11.50 -1.97 5.86
C LYS A 199 12.91 -2.11 6.42
N PHE A 200 13.14 -1.49 7.58
CA PHE A 200 14.45 -1.50 8.24
C PHE A 200 14.80 -2.87 8.80
N GLU A 201 13.86 -3.53 9.47
CA GLU A 201 14.05 -4.89 10.01
C GLU A 201 14.27 -5.92 8.89
N SER A 202 13.48 -5.86 7.80
CA SER A 202 13.72 -6.74 6.65
C SER A 202 15.10 -6.49 6.00
N LEU A 203 15.54 -5.23 5.95
CA LEU A 203 16.86 -4.86 5.45
C LEU A 203 17.99 -5.44 6.30
N ILE A 204 17.82 -5.58 7.62
CA ILE A 204 18.82 -6.24 8.50
C ILE A 204 19.06 -7.68 8.06
N LEU A 205 17.98 -8.47 7.91
CA LEU A 205 18.08 -9.86 7.49
C LEU A 205 18.71 -9.97 6.10
N MET A 206 18.30 -9.10 5.17
CA MET A 206 18.86 -9.07 3.82
C MET A 206 20.36 -8.72 3.82
N ASN A 207 20.79 -7.76 4.64
CA ASN A 207 22.20 -7.39 4.76
C ASN A 207 23.04 -8.47 5.44
N ALA A 208 22.51 -9.18 6.45
CA ALA A 208 23.16 -10.33 7.07
C ALA A 208 23.42 -11.46 6.06
N LEU A 209 22.41 -11.79 5.25
CA LEU A 209 22.55 -12.74 4.14
C LEU A 209 23.61 -12.26 3.12
N ASN A 210 23.50 -11.02 2.65
CA ASN A 210 24.41 -10.48 1.64
C ASN A 210 25.86 -10.33 2.13
N ALA A 211 26.06 -10.08 3.42
CA ALA A 211 27.36 -10.07 4.08
C ALA A 211 27.93 -11.49 4.33
N LYS A 212 27.18 -12.55 3.96
CA LYS A 212 27.48 -13.96 4.27
C LYS A 212 27.67 -14.21 5.77
N ARG A 213 26.86 -13.53 6.58
CA ARG A 213 26.84 -13.63 8.05
C ARG A 213 25.41 -13.79 8.56
N PRO A 214 24.67 -14.84 8.14
CA PRO A 214 23.27 -15.03 8.54
C PRO A 214 23.10 -15.10 10.07
N GLU A 215 24.12 -15.57 10.80
CA GLU A 215 24.12 -15.67 12.26
C GLU A 215 23.89 -14.33 12.97
N ARG A 216 24.27 -13.21 12.36
CA ARG A 216 24.08 -11.86 12.95
C ARG A 216 22.62 -11.43 12.99
N ALA A 217 21.76 -11.98 12.15
CA ALA A 217 20.33 -11.66 12.14
C ALA A 217 19.51 -12.49 13.13
N LEU A 218 20.10 -13.52 13.76
CA LEU A 218 19.36 -14.45 14.62
C LEU A 218 18.69 -13.76 15.81
N ALA A 219 19.37 -12.82 16.46
CA ALA A 219 18.82 -12.11 17.63
C ALA A 219 17.53 -11.35 17.28
N LEU A 220 17.53 -10.56 16.20
CA LEU A 220 16.35 -9.82 15.75
C LEU A 220 15.23 -10.77 15.34
N PHE A 221 15.58 -11.83 14.61
CA PHE A 221 14.60 -12.82 14.16
C PHE A 221 13.97 -13.58 15.34
N ASP A 222 14.75 -14.00 16.35
CA ASP A 222 14.24 -14.72 17.52
C ASP A 222 13.31 -13.85 18.36
N GLU A 223 13.53 -12.53 18.39
CA GLU A 223 12.64 -11.56 19.01
C GLU A 223 11.34 -11.38 18.20
N LYS A 224 11.45 -11.15 16.88
CA LYS A 224 10.35 -10.60 16.08
C LYS A 224 9.53 -11.61 15.29
N LEU A 225 10.02 -12.84 15.04
CA LEU A 225 9.34 -13.77 14.12
C LEU A 225 7.91 -14.10 14.58
N ALA A 226 7.72 -14.36 15.87
CA ALA A 226 6.41 -14.70 16.41
C ALA A 226 5.42 -13.56 16.17
N ASP A 227 5.82 -12.33 16.50
CA ASP A 227 5.03 -11.11 16.27
C ASP A 227 4.68 -10.94 14.79
N TYR A 228 5.61 -11.20 13.87
CA TYR A 228 5.36 -11.13 12.43
C TYR A 228 4.37 -12.21 11.95
N LEU A 229 4.44 -13.42 12.48
CA LEU A 229 3.55 -14.53 12.11
C LEU A 229 2.13 -14.36 12.69
N GLU A 230 2.01 -13.72 13.85
CA GLU A 230 0.73 -13.45 14.53
C GLU A 230 0.16 -12.06 14.19
N SER A 231 0.93 -11.22 13.52
CA SER A 231 0.58 -9.84 13.20
C SER A 231 -0.63 -9.75 12.24
N PRO A 232 -1.59 -8.84 12.48
CA PRO A 232 -2.66 -8.53 11.52
C PRO A 232 -2.16 -7.73 10.31
N ILE A 233 -0.92 -7.22 10.38
CA ILE A 233 -0.24 -6.46 9.31
C ILE A 233 0.50 -7.44 8.41
N ARG A 234 0.24 -7.34 7.10
CA ARG A 234 0.90 -8.14 6.07
C ARG A 234 2.39 -7.85 5.98
N ASP A 235 3.19 -8.89 5.75
CA ASP A 235 4.62 -8.77 5.47
C ASP A 235 4.88 -8.40 4.00
N ASN A 236 4.67 -7.13 3.62
CA ASN A 236 5.03 -6.67 2.26
C ASN A 236 6.53 -6.44 2.09
N GLN A 237 7.30 -6.35 3.19
CA GLN A 237 8.75 -6.16 3.15
C GLN A 237 9.54 -7.47 3.08
N HIS A 238 8.86 -8.62 3.10
CA HIS A 238 9.45 -9.96 3.00
C HIS A 238 10.39 -10.34 4.16
N PHE A 239 10.14 -9.80 5.35
CA PHE A 239 10.88 -10.14 6.56
C PHE A 239 10.87 -11.66 6.83
N ILE A 240 9.68 -12.28 6.81
CA ILE A 240 9.51 -13.70 7.16
C ILE A 240 10.18 -14.58 6.10
N PHE A 241 10.13 -14.19 4.83
CA PHE A 241 10.82 -14.91 3.77
C PHE A 241 12.35 -14.84 3.95
N ASN A 242 12.88 -13.65 4.23
CA ASN A 242 14.32 -13.50 4.51
C ASN A 242 14.73 -14.26 5.78
N ALA A 243 13.84 -14.38 6.77
CA ALA A 243 14.08 -15.16 7.97
C ALA A 243 14.22 -16.67 7.67
N ILE A 244 13.40 -17.19 6.75
CA ILE A 244 13.54 -18.57 6.27
C ILE A 244 14.92 -18.79 5.63
N CYS A 245 15.41 -17.84 4.83
CA CYS A 245 16.75 -17.90 4.25
C CYS A 245 17.85 -17.83 5.32
N VAL A 246 17.70 -17.00 6.36
CA VAL A 246 18.64 -16.93 7.49
C VAL A 246 18.71 -18.25 8.22
N LEU A 247 17.57 -18.84 8.57
CA LEU A 247 17.47 -20.15 9.25
C LEU A 247 18.14 -21.26 8.44
N ALA A 248 17.84 -21.33 7.14
CA ALA A 248 18.47 -22.30 6.25
C ALA A 248 19.98 -22.06 6.14
N GLY A 249 20.42 -20.79 6.07
CA GLY A 249 21.83 -20.40 6.01
C GLY A 249 22.66 -20.75 7.26
N VAL A 250 22.02 -20.86 8.44
CA VAL A 250 22.67 -21.36 9.67
C VAL A 250 22.47 -22.86 9.90
N GLY A 251 21.77 -23.55 8.98
CA GLY A 251 21.53 -24.99 9.03
C GLY A 251 20.30 -25.45 9.85
N ASP A 252 19.47 -24.54 10.36
CA ASP A 252 18.22 -24.87 11.07
C ASP A 252 17.07 -25.09 10.06
N ASN A 253 17.23 -26.12 9.26
CA ASN A 253 16.32 -26.42 8.15
C ASN A 253 14.91 -26.80 8.62
N ASP A 254 14.78 -27.42 9.80
CA ASP A 254 13.47 -27.79 10.35
C ASP A 254 12.65 -26.56 10.74
N ARG A 255 13.28 -25.57 11.40
CA ARG A 255 12.62 -24.31 11.72
C ARG A 255 12.35 -23.50 10.45
N ALA A 256 13.25 -23.53 9.46
CA ALA A 256 13.03 -22.91 8.16
C ALA A 256 11.77 -23.48 7.47
N LEU A 257 11.62 -24.82 7.42
CA LEU A 257 10.45 -25.48 6.84
C LEU A 257 9.15 -25.15 7.60
N ARG A 258 9.16 -25.14 8.94
CA ARG A 258 7.98 -24.76 9.73
C ARG A 258 7.57 -23.31 9.46
N THR A 259 8.54 -22.41 9.38
CA THR A 259 8.31 -20.99 9.09
C THR A 259 7.81 -20.78 7.67
N ALA A 260 8.31 -21.53 6.68
CA ALA A 260 7.79 -21.51 5.30
C ALA A 260 6.33 -21.95 5.22
N LYS A 261 5.95 -23.02 5.93
CA LYS A 261 4.54 -23.46 6.01
C LYS A 261 3.66 -22.40 6.67
N ALA A 262 4.12 -21.78 7.75
CA ALA A 262 3.40 -20.71 8.43
C ALA A 262 3.21 -19.49 7.52
N LEU A 263 4.25 -19.07 6.79
CA LEU A 263 4.21 -17.96 5.84
C LEU A 263 3.20 -18.21 4.70
N VAL A 264 3.16 -19.42 4.14
CA VAL A 264 2.15 -19.78 3.13
C VAL A 264 0.75 -19.78 3.72
N ARG A 265 0.56 -20.33 4.93
CA ARG A 265 -0.73 -20.36 5.61
C ARG A 265 -1.30 -18.95 5.78
N ILE A 266 -0.47 -17.96 6.12
CA ILE A 266 -0.90 -16.56 6.29
C ILE A 266 -0.97 -15.75 4.97
N GLY A 267 -0.95 -16.40 3.80
CA GLY A 267 -1.30 -15.76 2.53
C GLY A 267 -0.16 -15.13 1.74
N TYR A 268 1.08 -15.60 1.90
CA TYR A 268 2.20 -15.11 1.10
C TYR A 268 1.95 -15.27 -0.41
N ASN A 269 1.95 -14.16 -1.15
CA ASN A 269 1.59 -14.12 -2.56
C ASN A 269 2.74 -14.43 -3.51
N LEU A 270 3.99 -14.49 -3.04
CA LEU A 270 5.17 -14.77 -3.86
C LEU A 270 5.68 -16.19 -3.59
N THR A 271 4.77 -17.17 -3.52
CA THR A 271 5.11 -18.59 -3.26
C THR A 271 6.07 -19.17 -4.29
N PHE A 272 6.11 -18.61 -5.51
CA PHE A 272 7.09 -19.00 -6.52
C PHE A 272 8.54 -18.87 -6.03
N ARG A 273 8.83 -18.00 -5.06
CA ARG A 273 10.17 -17.83 -4.48
C ARG A 273 10.68 -19.05 -3.70
N PHE A 274 9.79 -19.96 -3.28
CA PHE A 274 10.20 -21.22 -2.66
C PHE A 274 10.76 -22.23 -3.66
N PHE A 275 10.47 -22.06 -4.96
CA PHE A 275 10.93 -22.95 -6.01
C PHE A 275 12.29 -22.47 -6.52
N ILE A 276 13.31 -23.33 -6.41
CA ILE A 276 14.63 -23.06 -6.97
C ILE A 276 14.57 -23.33 -8.48
N ASP A 277 14.52 -22.27 -9.28
CA ASP A 277 14.69 -22.36 -10.74
C ASP A 277 15.81 -21.40 -11.18
N PRO A 278 17.04 -21.90 -11.35
CA PRO A 278 18.19 -21.09 -11.79
C PRO A 278 18.04 -20.53 -13.21
N GLN A 279 17.07 -20.99 -13.99
CA GLN A 279 16.82 -20.52 -15.37
C GLN A 279 15.73 -19.44 -15.44
N LYS A 280 14.95 -19.26 -14.38
CA LYS A 280 13.92 -18.21 -14.27
C LYS A 280 14.38 -17.04 -13.40
N ASP A 281 15.68 -16.76 -13.38
CA ASP A 281 16.34 -15.76 -12.54
C ASP A 281 15.63 -14.39 -12.57
N ASP A 282 14.65 -14.23 -11.68
CA ASP A 282 14.04 -12.96 -11.33
C ASP A 282 15.12 -12.04 -10.76
N VAL A 283 15.04 -10.75 -11.06
CA VAL A 283 15.99 -9.72 -10.61
C VAL A 283 16.19 -9.81 -9.11
N TRP A 284 15.10 -10.05 -8.36
CA TRP A 284 15.13 -10.22 -6.91
C TRP A 284 16.01 -11.40 -6.46
N ASN A 285 15.92 -12.56 -7.11
CA ASN A 285 16.70 -13.75 -6.78
C ASN A 285 18.20 -13.52 -7.02
N ILE A 286 18.55 -12.81 -8.11
CA ILE A 286 19.94 -12.42 -8.42
C ILE A 286 20.48 -11.49 -7.33
N GLU A 287 19.68 -10.51 -6.92
CA GLU A 287 20.09 -9.50 -5.95
C GLU A 287 20.33 -10.12 -4.57
N THR A 288 19.41 -10.95 -4.11
CA THR A 288 19.38 -11.48 -2.74
C THR A 288 20.06 -12.84 -2.58
N ARG A 289 20.38 -13.53 -3.69
CA ARG A 289 20.94 -14.90 -3.72
C ARG A 289 20.10 -15.91 -2.92
N GLN A 290 18.79 -15.69 -2.85
CA GLN A 290 17.84 -16.53 -2.10
C GLN A 290 17.91 -18.02 -2.49
N HIS A 291 18.17 -18.33 -3.76
CA HIS A 291 18.34 -19.70 -4.25
C HIS A 291 19.52 -20.44 -3.58
N GLU A 292 20.59 -19.74 -3.22
CA GLU A 292 21.74 -20.35 -2.54
C GLU A 292 21.38 -20.72 -1.10
N TRP A 293 20.66 -19.83 -0.41
CA TRP A 293 20.26 -20.04 0.98
C TRP A 293 19.23 -21.18 1.14
N LEU A 294 18.37 -21.39 0.13
CA LEU A 294 17.38 -22.47 0.14
C LEU A 294 17.93 -23.82 -0.38
N ALA A 295 19.18 -23.89 -0.86
CA ALA A 295 19.71 -25.05 -1.56
C ALA A 295 19.73 -26.33 -0.70
N ASP A 296 20.03 -26.22 0.59
CA ASP A 296 20.03 -27.37 1.50
C ASP A 296 18.61 -27.77 1.91
N LEU A 297 17.74 -26.79 2.17
CA LEU A 297 16.32 -27.02 2.42
C LEU A 297 15.66 -27.75 1.26
N ALA A 298 16.03 -27.42 0.02
CA ALA A 298 15.53 -28.08 -1.19
C ALA A 298 15.91 -29.55 -1.31
N LYS A 299 16.92 -30.04 -0.59
CA LYS A 299 17.28 -31.47 -0.59
C LYS A 299 16.38 -32.31 0.33
N MET A 300 15.61 -31.68 1.22
CA MET A 300 14.74 -32.39 2.17
C MET A 300 13.48 -32.95 1.49
N PRO A 301 13.16 -34.25 1.68
CA PRO A 301 11.91 -34.83 1.19
C PRO A 301 10.65 -34.10 1.66
N GLU A 302 10.64 -33.62 2.90
CA GLU A 302 9.53 -32.89 3.51
C GLU A 302 9.33 -31.52 2.87
N TYR A 303 10.42 -30.87 2.46
CA TYR A 303 10.34 -29.61 1.72
C TYR A 303 9.84 -29.84 0.29
N GLN A 304 10.29 -30.91 -0.37
CA GLN A 304 9.75 -31.28 -1.69
C GLN A 304 8.25 -31.59 -1.64
N LYS A 305 7.78 -32.27 -0.59
CA LYS A 305 6.34 -32.46 -0.34
C LYS A 305 5.62 -31.12 -0.20
N PHE A 306 6.16 -30.21 0.63
CA PHE A 306 5.62 -28.86 0.79
C PHE A 306 5.56 -28.10 -0.54
N LEU A 307 6.62 -28.14 -1.36
CA LEU A 307 6.64 -27.50 -2.68
C LEU A 307 5.54 -28.04 -3.59
N ASN A 308 5.34 -29.35 -3.61
CA ASN A 308 4.26 -29.96 -4.39
C ASN A 308 2.88 -29.53 -3.88
N ASP A 309 2.70 -29.37 -2.57
CA ASP A 309 1.43 -28.92 -1.97
C ASP A 309 1.07 -27.48 -2.34
N ILE A 310 2.08 -26.62 -2.55
CA ILE A 310 1.91 -25.18 -2.88
C ILE A 310 2.08 -24.87 -4.37
N LYS A 311 2.48 -25.84 -5.19
CA LYS A 311 2.63 -25.72 -6.64
C LYS A 311 1.24 -25.55 -7.26
N GLY A 312 0.73 -24.32 -7.23
CA GLY A 312 -0.57 -23.97 -7.75
C GLY A 312 -0.60 -24.19 -9.26
N GLU A 313 -1.39 -25.15 -9.73
CA GLU A 313 -1.77 -25.22 -11.13
C GLU A 313 -2.77 -24.10 -11.42
N ILE A 314 -2.57 -23.34 -12.50
CA ILE A 314 -3.48 -22.28 -12.91
C ILE A 314 -4.81 -22.95 -13.29
N VAL A 315 -5.84 -22.73 -12.47
CA VAL A 315 -7.18 -23.25 -12.74
C VAL A 315 -7.80 -22.50 -13.91
N THR A 316 -8.20 -23.26 -14.93
CA THR A 316 -9.04 -22.77 -16.01
C THR A 316 -10.48 -22.69 -15.52
N TYR A 317 -11.04 -21.48 -15.51
CA TYR A 317 -12.45 -21.21 -15.15
C TYR A 317 -13.48 -21.83 -16.12
N THR A 318 -13.03 -22.61 -17.10
CA THR A 318 -13.85 -23.36 -18.05
C THR A 318 -14.13 -24.79 -17.57
N GLU A 319 -13.55 -25.21 -16.44
CA GLU A 319 -13.82 -26.51 -15.82
C GLU A 319 -14.72 -26.36 -14.57
N PRO A 320 -15.94 -26.92 -14.57
CA PRO A 320 -16.91 -26.71 -13.49
C PRO A 320 -16.48 -27.30 -12.14
N ASP A 321 -15.59 -28.30 -12.14
CA ASP A 321 -15.14 -28.96 -10.92
C ASP A 321 -13.95 -28.25 -10.24
N GLN A 322 -13.39 -27.24 -10.89
CA GLN A 322 -12.22 -26.52 -10.40
C GLN A 322 -12.51 -25.06 -10.05
N THR A 323 -13.67 -24.53 -10.46
CA THR A 323 -14.00 -23.10 -10.32
C THR A 323 -15.45 -22.86 -9.91
N THR A 324 -15.73 -21.64 -9.47
CA THR A 324 -17.08 -21.15 -9.21
C THR A 324 -17.23 -19.71 -9.72
N PHE A 325 -18.42 -19.14 -9.57
CA PHE A 325 -18.75 -17.80 -10.04
C PHE A 325 -18.53 -16.76 -8.95
N ALA A 326 -18.14 -15.55 -9.35
CA ALA A 326 -18.29 -14.32 -8.57
C ALA A 326 -19.63 -13.64 -8.87
N PHE A 327 -20.11 -13.77 -10.12
CA PHE A 327 -21.30 -13.10 -10.60
C PHE A 327 -21.97 -13.89 -11.73
N LEU A 328 -23.30 -14.00 -11.64
CA LEU A 328 -24.17 -14.52 -12.68
C LEU A 328 -25.35 -13.57 -12.92
N GLN A 329 -25.63 -13.25 -14.19
CA GLN A 329 -26.82 -12.47 -14.55
C GLN A 329 -27.36 -12.88 -15.91
N ASP A 330 -28.63 -13.25 -15.95
CA ASP A 330 -29.33 -13.50 -17.21
C ASP A 330 -29.55 -12.21 -18.01
N GLY A 331 -29.55 -12.34 -19.33
CA GLY A 331 -29.82 -11.23 -20.22
C GLY A 331 -29.95 -11.63 -21.68
N ILE A 332 -29.93 -10.62 -22.53
CA ILE A 332 -29.98 -10.76 -23.99
C ILE A 332 -28.70 -10.20 -24.59
N TYR A 333 -28.14 -10.92 -25.56
CA TYR A 333 -26.96 -10.46 -26.28
C TYR A 333 -27.31 -9.34 -27.26
N LYS A 334 -26.88 -8.12 -26.94
CA LYS A 334 -27.16 -6.90 -27.74
C LYS A 334 -26.09 -6.58 -28.79
N GLY A 335 -25.07 -7.44 -28.95
CA GLY A 335 -24.01 -7.20 -29.94
C GLY A 335 -24.52 -7.38 -31.37
N LYS A 336 -23.96 -6.61 -32.30
CA LYS A 336 -24.35 -6.64 -33.72
C LYS A 336 -23.83 -7.87 -34.48
N ALA A 337 -22.70 -8.45 -34.04
CA ALA A 337 -22.07 -9.61 -34.64
C ALA A 337 -22.14 -10.82 -33.70
N ARG A 338 -22.04 -12.04 -34.24
CA ARG A 338 -21.97 -13.28 -33.45
C ARG A 338 -20.80 -13.25 -32.47
N LYS A 339 -20.96 -13.84 -31.29
CA LYS A 339 -19.89 -13.94 -30.28
C LYS A 339 -19.71 -15.37 -29.81
N LYS A 340 -18.46 -15.77 -29.56
CA LYS A 340 -18.15 -17.10 -29.05
C LYS A 340 -18.61 -17.25 -27.59
N CYS A 341 -19.42 -18.26 -27.31
CA CYS A 341 -19.82 -18.67 -25.96
C CYS A 341 -18.59 -19.03 -25.14
N ASN A 342 -18.48 -18.49 -23.93
CA ASN A 342 -17.30 -18.71 -23.11
C ASN A 342 -17.15 -20.16 -22.64
N LEU A 343 -18.27 -20.83 -22.34
CA LEU A 343 -18.28 -22.20 -21.82
C LEU A 343 -18.19 -23.24 -22.94
N THR A 344 -19.12 -23.23 -23.89
CA THR A 344 -19.23 -24.26 -24.93
C THR A 344 -18.41 -23.98 -26.19
N LYS A 345 -17.85 -22.77 -26.32
CA LYS A 345 -17.13 -22.31 -27.52
C LYS A 345 -17.98 -22.22 -28.80
N THR A 346 -19.29 -22.47 -28.74
CA THR A 346 -20.25 -22.30 -29.85
C THR A 346 -20.58 -20.82 -30.08
N LEU A 347 -21.12 -20.46 -31.25
CA LEU A 347 -21.49 -19.07 -31.56
C LEU A 347 -22.86 -18.70 -30.96
N ILE A 348 -22.94 -17.49 -30.40
CA ILE A 348 -24.14 -16.85 -29.88
C ILE A 348 -24.60 -15.82 -30.93
N GLU A 349 -25.85 -15.97 -31.39
CA GLU A 349 -26.48 -15.03 -32.33
C GLU A 349 -26.92 -13.72 -31.64
N PRO A 350 -26.90 -12.57 -32.32
CA PRO A 350 -27.56 -11.35 -31.86
C PRO A 350 -29.00 -11.60 -31.41
N GLY A 351 -29.40 -11.08 -30.24
CA GLY A 351 -30.73 -11.28 -29.67
C GLY A 351 -30.93 -12.59 -28.90
N ALA A 352 -29.95 -13.51 -28.88
CA ALA A 352 -30.03 -14.73 -28.10
C ALA A 352 -30.00 -14.48 -26.58
N LYS A 353 -30.63 -15.39 -25.83
CA LYS A 353 -30.53 -15.44 -24.35
C LYS A 353 -29.13 -15.84 -23.94
N VAL A 354 -28.56 -15.09 -23.00
CA VAL A 354 -27.20 -15.28 -22.50
C VAL A 354 -27.14 -15.13 -20.99
N VAL A 355 -26.12 -15.72 -20.40
CA VAL A 355 -25.71 -15.47 -19.02
C VAL A 355 -24.40 -14.67 -19.04
N ARG A 356 -24.38 -13.55 -18.35
CA ARG A 356 -23.18 -12.78 -18.03
C ARG A 356 -22.50 -13.45 -16.85
N ILE A 357 -21.23 -13.83 -17.03
CA ILE A 357 -20.48 -14.59 -16.03
C ILE A 357 -19.19 -13.85 -15.66
N ARG A 358 -18.86 -13.88 -14.36
CA ARG A 358 -17.51 -13.67 -13.86
C ARG A 358 -17.11 -14.87 -13.02
N GLY A 359 -15.94 -15.43 -13.29
CA GLY A 359 -15.37 -16.47 -12.43
C GLY A 359 -14.87 -15.85 -11.12
N LEU A 360 -14.92 -16.62 -10.03
CA LEU A 360 -14.28 -16.22 -8.79
C LEU A 360 -12.76 -16.37 -8.95
N CYS A 361 -12.03 -15.25 -8.95
CA CYS A 361 -10.57 -15.21 -9.10
C CYS A 361 -9.99 -14.09 -8.23
N GLY A 362 -9.23 -14.44 -7.18
CA GLY A 362 -8.27 -13.51 -6.53
C GLY A 362 -8.82 -12.15 -6.09
N LYS A 363 -7.91 -11.21 -5.80
CA LYS A 363 -8.21 -9.80 -5.47
C LYS A 363 -8.45 -8.88 -6.66
N SER A 364 -8.19 -9.34 -7.88
CA SER A 364 -8.37 -8.52 -9.08
C SER A 364 -9.21 -9.24 -10.11
N VAL A 365 -10.29 -8.56 -10.48
CA VAL A 365 -11.13 -8.92 -11.61
C VAL A 365 -10.47 -8.39 -12.88
N GLU A 366 -9.42 -9.08 -13.29
CA GLU A 366 -8.91 -9.00 -14.67
C GLU A 366 -9.86 -9.68 -15.67
N GLN A 367 -10.94 -10.28 -15.19
CA GLN A 367 -11.91 -10.94 -16.06
C GLN A 367 -13.03 -9.98 -16.44
N GLU A 368 -12.94 -9.45 -17.67
CA GLU A 368 -14.08 -8.86 -18.36
C GLU A 368 -15.33 -9.73 -18.20
N ILE A 369 -16.52 -9.11 -18.18
CA ILE A 369 -17.78 -9.86 -18.17
C ILE A 369 -17.81 -10.76 -19.41
N ARG A 370 -17.85 -12.08 -19.17
CA ARG A 370 -17.94 -13.08 -20.21
C ARG A 370 -19.39 -13.42 -20.49
N LEU A 371 -19.62 -13.94 -21.69
CA LEU A 371 -20.96 -14.30 -22.15
C LEU A 371 -21.00 -15.80 -22.44
N ALA A 372 -21.98 -16.47 -21.87
CA ALA A 372 -22.33 -17.84 -22.18
C ALA A 372 -23.76 -17.88 -22.74
N ALA A 373 -24.03 -18.78 -23.69
CA ALA A 373 -25.41 -19.04 -24.11
C ALA A 373 -26.20 -19.54 -22.90
N ALA A 374 -27.46 -19.12 -22.75
CA ALA A 374 -28.32 -19.64 -21.68
C ALA A 374 -28.38 -21.17 -21.72
N THR A 375 -28.42 -21.75 -22.93
CA THR A 375 -28.47 -23.19 -23.14
C THR A 375 -27.22 -23.95 -22.69
N ALA A 376 -26.11 -23.26 -22.42
CA ALA A 376 -24.93 -23.89 -21.83
C ALA A 376 -25.15 -24.33 -20.37
N PHE A 377 -26.27 -23.92 -19.76
CA PHE A 377 -26.68 -24.25 -18.39
C PHE A 377 -27.96 -25.09 -18.34
N ASP A 378 -28.49 -25.56 -19.48
CA ASP A 378 -29.77 -26.28 -19.51
C ASP A 378 -29.65 -27.73 -18.98
N ASP A 379 -28.46 -28.34 -19.03
CA ASP A 379 -28.18 -29.67 -18.48
C ASP A 379 -26.66 -29.85 -18.18
N GLY A 380 -26.31 -30.79 -17.29
CA GLY A 380 -24.94 -31.18 -16.96
C GLY A 380 -24.28 -30.40 -15.81
N ARG A 381 -22.94 -30.48 -15.72
CA ARG A 381 -22.16 -29.95 -14.58
C ARG A 381 -22.32 -28.44 -14.39
N TRP A 382 -22.45 -27.66 -15.47
CA TRP A 382 -22.65 -26.20 -15.38
C TRP A 382 -24.02 -25.81 -14.85
N ALA A 383 -25.07 -26.58 -15.16
CA ALA A 383 -26.40 -26.41 -14.58
C ALA A 383 -26.34 -26.58 -13.06
N ALA A 384 -25.71 -27.66 -12.58
CA ALA A 384 -25.51 -27.91 -11.15
C ALA A 384 -24.72 -26.78 -10.45
N ARG A 385 -23.63 -26.30 -11.06
CA ARG A 385 -22.86 -25.16 -10.53
C ARG A 385 -23.66 -23.87 -10.44
N ARG A 386 -24.51 -23.59 -11.43
CA ARG A 386 -25.41 -22.44 -11.40
C ARG A 386 -26.40 -22.56 -10.24
N CYS A 387 -27.06 -23.71 -10.09
CA CYS A 387 -27.99 -23.97 -8.99
C CYS A 387 -27.31 -23.79 -7.63
N GLU A 388 -26.14 -24.39 -7.41
CA GLU A 388 -25.38 -24.24 -6.16
C GLU A 388 -25.05 -22.77 -5.85
N PHE A 389 -24.69 -21.99 -6.86
CA PHE A 389 -24.35 -20.58 -6.66
C PHE A 389 -25.58 -19.70 -6.38
N GLU A 390 -26.71 -19.97 -7.03
CA GLU A 390 -27.98 -19.27 -6.81
C GLU A 390 -28.62 -19.67 -5.47
N GLU A 391 -28.50 -20.93 -5.07
CA GLU A 391 -28.99 -21.46 -3.79
C GLU A 391 -28.04 -21.23 -2.61
N ASN A 392 -26.88 -20.60 -2.84
CA ASN A 392 -25.86 -20.36 -1.81
C ASN A 392 -25.35 -21.66 -1.14
N ARG A 393 -25.01 -22.67 -1.95
CA ARG A 393 -24.52 -24.01 -1.54
C ARG A 393 -23.23 -24.40 -2.24
N VAL A 394 -22.40 -23.42 -2.60
CA VAL A 394 -21.14 -23.64 -3.30
C VAL A 394 -20.17 -24.41 -2.39
N PRO A 395 -19.53 -25.50 -2.86
CA PRO A 395 -18.54 -26.23 -2.07
C PRO A 395 -17.38 -25.38 -1.55
N LEU A 396 -16.97 -25.63 -0.30
CA LEU A 396 -15.92 -24.86 0.39
C LEU A 396 -14.60 -24.80 -0.38
N HIS A 397 -14.16 -25.92 -0.98
CA HIS A 397 -12.91 -25.96 -1.75
C HIS A 397 -12.93 -25.09 -3.03
N LEU A 398 -14.13 -24.71 -3.52
CA LEU A 398 -14.28 -23.83 -4.68
C LEU A 398 -14.35 -22.35 -4.26
N VAL A 399 -15.02 -22.04 -3.15
CA VAL A 399 -15.02 -20.68 -2.60
C VAL A 399 -13.72 -20.34 -1.87
N PHE A 400 -12.93 -21.31 -1.40
CA PHE A 400 -11.61 -21.12 -0.77
C PHE A 400 -10.51 -21.89 -1.54
N SER A 401 -10.33 -21.58 -2.82
CA SER A 401 -9.41 -22.31 -3.70
C SER A 401 -7.93 -21.97 -3.46
N ARG A 402 -7.03 -22.95 -3.70
CA ARG A 402 -5.56 -22.79 -3.56
C ARG A 402 -4.92 -21.89 -4.63
N ASN A 403 -5.57 -21.75 -5.78
CA ASN A 403 -4.88 -21.56 -7.06
C ASN A 403 -4.84 -20.12 -7.59
N TYR A 404 -4.90 -19.11 -6.72
CA TYR A 404 -4.69 -17.73 -7.19
C TYR A 404 -3.81 -16.95 -6.21
N TYR A 405 -2.78 -16.31 -6.77
CA TYR A 405 -1.88 -15.43 -6.05
C TYR A 405 -2.68 -14.33 -5.34
N GLY A 406 -2.44 -14.13 -4.04
CA GLY A 406 -2.88 -12.94 -3.30
C GLY A 406 -4.39 -12.74 -3.15
N HIS A 407 -5.14 -13.74 -2.65
CA HIS A 407 -6.58 -13.60 -2.37
C HIS A 407 -6.92 -12.70 -1.17
N TRP A 408 -5.99 -12.59 -0.22
CA TRP A 408 -6.21 -11.96 1.09
C TRP A 408 -4.97 -11.14 1.42
N ASP A 409 -5.16 -9.91 1.87
CA ASP A 409 -4.10 -9.05 2.38
C ASP A 409 -4.04 -9.15 3.91
N SER A 410 -5.19 -9.44 4.56
CA SER A 410 -5.25 -9.80 5.98
C SER A 410 -4.63 -11.19 6.22
N PRO A 411 -3.52 -11.28 6.98
CA PRO A 411 -2.86 -12.55 7.29
C PRO A 411 -3.76 -13.52 8.05
N HIS A 412 -4.62 -13.00 8.94
CA HIS A 412 -5.54 -13.82 9.73
C HIS A 412 -6.67 -14.40 8.90
N ILE A 413 -7.23 -13.62 7.96
CA ILE A 413 -8.24 -14.11 7.01
C ILE A 413 -7.62 -15.11 6.03
N ALA A 414 -6.39 -14.87 5.59
CA ALA A 414 -5.65 -15.82 4.78
C ALA A 414 -5.47 -17.18 5.49
N ALA A 415 -5.04 -17.14 6.76
CA ALA A 415 -4.89 -18.33 7.59
C ALA A 415 -6.21 -19.08 7.78
N PHE A 416 -7.28 -18.36 8.10
CA PHE A 416 -8.62 -18.94 8.22
C PHE A 416 -9.06 -19.62 6.92
N ALA A 417 -8.92 -18.94 5.77
CA ALA A 417 -9.27 -19.49 4.47
C ALA A 417 -8.44 -20.73 4.10
N TYR A 418 -7.15 -20.72 4.46
CA TYR A 418 -6.25 -21.87 4.29
C TYR A 418 -6.74 -23.07 5.09
N ASP A 419 -7.09 -22.86 6.37
CA ASP A 419 -7.50 -23.92 7.30
C ASP A 419 -8.88 -24.49 6.93
N VAL A 420 -9.86 -23.64 6.59
CA VAL A 420 -11.21 -24.07 6.16
C VAL A 420 -11.14 -24.98 4.95
N ARG A 421 -10.29 -24.64 3.98
CA ARG A 421 -10.09 -25.46 2.80
C ARG A 421 -9.57 -26.85 3.16
N ASP A 422 -8.52 -26.93 3.98
CA ASP A 422 -7.86 -28.20 4.31
C ASP A 422 -8.71 -29.07 5.26
N ALA A 423 -9.43 -28.45 6.19
CA ALA A 423 -10.34 -29.16 7.09
C ALA A 423 -11.67 -29.54 6.42
N GLY A 424 -12.06 -28.85 5.35
CA GLY A 424 -13.36 -29.04 4.69
C GLY A 424 -14.56 -28.62 5.55
N THR A 425 -14.33 -27.85 6.62
CA THR A 425 -15.35 -27.40 7.58
C THR A 425 -15.07 -25.95 8.00
N VAL A 426 -16.10 -25.26 8.51
CA VAL A 426 -16.01 -23.85 8.92
C VAL A 426 -16.18 -23.74 10.43
N ASP A 427 -15.19 -23.16 11.12
CA ASP A 427 -15.38 -22.63 12.48
C ASP A 427 -16.12 -21.29 12.40
N ILE A 428 -17.43 -21.33 12.60
CA ILE A 428 -18.29 -20.14 12.52
C ILE A 428 -18.00 -19.13 13.62
N LYS A 429 -17.64 -19.59 14.83
CA LYS A 429 -17.31 -18.67 15.93
C LYS A 429 -15.99 -17.95 15.63
N GLY A 430 -14.99 -18.69 15.16
CA GLY A 430 -13.73 -18.12 14.69
C GLY A 430 -13.92 -17.12 13.55
N ALA A 431 -14.75 -17.44 12.56
CA ALA A 431 -15.08 -16.54 11.45
C ALA A 431 -15.73 -15.23 11.90
N VAL A 432 -16.71 -15.32 12.82
CA VAL A 432 -17.41 -14.17 13.38
C VAL A 432 -16.46 -13.30 14.20
N GLN A 433 -15.62 -13.90 15.05
CA GLN A 433 -14.63 -13.17 15.83
C GLN A 433 -13.63 -12.44 14.92
N LEU A 434 -13.17 -13.12 13.86
CA LEU A 434 -12.24 -12.57 12.89
C LEU A 434 -12.82 -11.34 12.17
N VAL A 435 -14.07 -11.42 11.69
CA VAL A 435 -14.74 -10.26 11.07
C VAL A 435 -14.95 -9.14 12.09
N ALA A 436 -15.35 -9.48 13.32
CA ALA A 436 -15.64 -8.52 14.38
C ALA A 436 -14.38 -7.80 14.87
N ASP A 437 -13.22 -8.45 14.86
CA ASP A 437 -11.94 -7.88 15.28
C ASP A 437 -11.15 -7.29 14.13
N HIS A 438 -11.58 -7.51 12.88
CA HIS A 438 -10.93 -6.95 11.70
C HIS A 438 -10.87 -5.43 11.81
N GLN A 439 -9.66 -4.92 11.81
CA GLN A 439 -9.32 -3.51 11.91
C GLN A 439 -7.91 -3.30 11.31
N PRO A 440 -7.79 -3.24 9.98
CA PRO A 440 -6.51 -3.02 9.33
C PRO A 440 -5.91 -1.66 9.69
N PRO A 441 -4.60 -1.46 9.51
CA PRO A 441 -3.94 -0.18 9.73
C PRO A 441 -4.58 0.95 8.91
N PRO A 442 -4.71 2.18 9.44
CA PRO A 442 -5.30 3.32 8.75
C PRO A 442 -4.74 3.55 7.33
N ILE A 443 -5.62 3.75 6.35
CA ILE A 443 -5.21 4.08 4.96
C ILE A 443 -4.50 5.42 4.95
N TRP A 444 -3.26 5.41 4.48
CA TRP A 444 -2.45 6.60 4.40
C TRP A 444 -3.18 7.68 3.58
N ARG A 445 -3.21 8.88 4.16
CA ARG A 445 -3.73 10.08 3.54
C ARG A 445 -2.78 11.24 3.74
N GLU A 446 -2.81 12.12 2.78
CA GLU A 446 -2.21 13.43 2.82
C GLU A 446 -3.31 14.49 2.72
N TRP A 447 -2.94 15.72 3.06
CA TRP A 447 -3.81 16.88 2.93
C TRP A 447 -3.26 17.86 1.91
N TYR A 448 -4.09 18.28 0.97
CA TYR A 448 -3.77 19.46 0.18
C TYR A 448 -3.94 20.72 1.03
N THR A 449 -2.84 21.45 1.24
CA THR A 449 -2.82 22.69 2.06
C THR A 449 -2.81 23.97 1.20
N GLU A 450 -3.39 25.05 1.74
CA GLU A 450 -3.60 26.32 1.02
C GLU A 450 -2.30 27.05 0.61
N ARG A 451 -1.17 26.85 1.32
CA ARG A 451 -0.02 27.76 1.16
C ARG A 451 0.78 27.60 -0.13
N TYR A 452 0.85 26.42 -0.77
CA TYR A 452 1.49 26.18 -2.09
C TYR A 452 1.16 24.77 -2.66
N GLN A 453 -0.05 24.24 -2.43
CA GLN A 453 -0.41 22.83 -2.71
C GLN A 453 0.66 21.87 -2.17
N ARG A 454 1.06 22.06 -0.91
CA ARG A 454 1.98 21.14 -0.24
C ARG A 454 1.15 20.03 0.39
N LEU A 455 1.55 18.79 0.14
CA LEU A 455 1.02 17.62 0.82
C LEU A 455 1.58 17.58 2.24
N GLN A 456 0.69 17.43 3.20
CA GLN A 456 1.03 17.14 4.59
C GLN A 456 0.48 15.77 4.95
N ASP A 457 1.35 14.87 5.42
CA ASP A 457 0.93 13.58 5.94
C ASP A 457 -0.10 13.76 7.05
N GLY A 458 -1.21 13.02 6.95
CA GLY A 458 -2.22 12.99 8.00
C GLY A 458 -1.72 12.33 9.28
N PHE A 459 -0.82 11.35 9.15
CA PHE A 459 -0.20 10.58 10.22
C PHE A 459 1.00 9.79 9.67
N PRO A 460 1.88 9.23 10.52
CA PRO A 460 2.99 8.37 10.08
C PRO A 460 2.53 7.17 9.24
N ILE A 461 3.25 6.85 8.17
CA ILE A 461 2.86 5.76 7.25
C ILE A 461 2.97 4.41 7.96
N PHE A 462 1.82 3.74 8.14
CA PHE A 462 1.75 2.37 8.64
C PHE A 462 2.02 1.36 7.53
N GLU A 463 2.59 0.21 7.88
CA GLU A 463 2.75 -0.91 6.95
C GLU A 463 1.38 -1.49 6.58
N SER A 464 1.19 -1.85 5.31
CA SER A 464 0.04 -2.62 4.81
C SER A 464 -1.32 -2.02 5.22
N ALA A 465 -1.68 -0.91 4.60
CA ALA A 465 -3.04 -0.36 4.68
C ALA A 465 -4.03 -1.08 3.74
N ASP A 466 -3.68 -2.26 3.23
CA ASP A 466 -4.54 -3.07 2.38
C ASP A 466 -5.42 -4.03 3.21
N GLY A 467 -6.38 -4.72 2.58
CA GLY A 467 -7.19 -5.76 3.24
C GLY A 467 -8.46 -5.29 3.93
N TYR A 468 -8.88 -4.04 3.73
CA TYR A 468 -10.12 -3.49 4.29
C TYR A 468 -11.36 -4.34 4.00
N GLY A 469 -11.64 -4.69 2.73
CA GLY A 469 -12.79 -5.55 2.45
C GLY A 469 -12.52 -7.05 2.46
N ASP A 470 -11.41 -7.52 3.03
CA ASP A 470 -11.20 -8.96 3.19
C ASP A 470 -12.29 -9.58 4.08
N ALA A 471 -12.73 -8.87 5.12
CA ALA A 471 -13.84 -9.32 5.96
C ALA A 471 -15.15 -9.40 5.16
N VAL A 472 -15.42 -8.42 4.30
CA VAL A 472 -16.61 -8.38 3.42
C VAL A 472 -16.58 -9.55 2.43
N ASN A 473 -15.43 -9.80 1.82
CA ASN A 473 -15.21 -10.90 0.88
C ASN A 473 -15.29 -12.27 1.56
N LEU A 474 -14.78 -12.40 2.79
CA LEU A 474 -14.91 -13.61 3.60
C LEU A 474 -16.38 -13.94 3.85
N ILE A 475 -17.16 -12.94 4.29
CA ILE A 475 -18.59 -13.13 4.55
C ILE A 475 -19.33 -13.51 3.28
N TRP A 476 -19.05 -12.84 2.16
CA TRP A 476 -19.65 -13.20 0.88
C TRP A 476 -19.39 -14.68 0.53
N ARG A 477 -18.14 -15.16 0.71
CA ARG A 477 -17.78 -16.57 0.48
C ARG A 477 -18.51 -17.52 1.43
N LEU A 478 -18.62 -17.16 2.71
CA LEU A 478 -19.37 -17.93 3.70
C LEU A 478 -20.86 -18.00 3.36
N VAL A 479 -21.47 -16.89 2.93
CA VAL A 479 -22.86 -16.91 2.44
C VAL A 479 -22.97 -17.83 1.25
N LYS A 480 -22.12 -17.71 0.25
CA LYS A 480 -22.17 -18.55 -0.95
C LYS A 480 -21.97 -20.04 -0.65
N ALA A 481 -21.34 -20.38 0.47
CA ALA A 481 -21.21 -21.75 0.96
C ALA A 481 -22.31 -22.21 1.94
N GLY A 482 -23.34 -21.39 2.20
CA GLY A 482 -24.50 -21.76 3.01
C GLY A 482 -24.39 -21.40 4.48
N TYR A 483 -23.41 -20.59 4.87
CA TYR A 483 -23.14 -20.23 6.27
C TYR A 483 -23.66 -18.86 6.69
N GLY A 484 -24.50 -18.20 5.86
CA GLY A 484 -25.02 -16.85 6.14
C GLY A 484 -25.87 -16.75 7.41
N GLU A 485 -26.84 -17.66 7.59
CA GLU A 485 -27.66 -17.72 8.81
C GLU A 485 -26.85 -18.12 10.06
N PRO A 486 -26.04 -19.20 10.04
CA PRO A 486 -25.14 -19.53 11.16
C PRO A 486 -24.23 -18.37 11.57
N PHE A 487 -23.69 -17.62 10.60
CA PHE A 487 -22.84 -16.47 10.87
C PHE A 487 -23.61 -15.36 11.61
N MET A 488 -24.80 -14.99 11.13
CA MET A 488 -25.60 -13.94 11.80
C MET A 488 -26.01 -14.35 13.22
N GLN A 489 -26.37 -15.61 13.43
CA GLN A 489 -26.74 -16.11 14.76
C GLN A 489 -25.55 -16.05 15.73
N ALA A 490 -24.36 -16.46 15.29
CA ALA A 490 -23.16 -16.32 16.13
C ALA A 490 -22.74 -14.86 16.30
N ALA A 491 -22.95 -13.98 15.31
CA ALA A 491 -22.66 -12.56 15.41
C ALA A 491 -23.56 -11.82 16.43
N SER A 492 -24.81 -12.27 16.61
CA SER A 492 -25.69 -11.69 17.63
C SER A 492 -25.27 -11.99 19.06
N ASP A 493 -24.43 -13.00 19.27
CA ASP A 493 -23.90 -13.38 20.59
C ASP A 493 -22.64 -12.57 20.98
N LEU A 494 -22.12 -11.73 20.08
CA LEU A 494 -20.97 -10.87 20.36
C LEU A 494 -21.32 -9.73 21.33
N PRO A 495 -20.31 -9.14 22.00
CA PRO A 495 -20.48 -7.86 22.68
C PRO A 495 -21.10 -6.82 21.74
N ILE A 496 -22.00 -5.98 22.29
CA ILE A 496 -22.90 -5.13 21.49
C ILE A 496 -22.17 -4.26 20.47
N GLU A 497 -21.02 -3.68 20.82
CA GLU A 497 -20.24 -2.82 19.92
C GLU A 497 -19.68 -3.60 18.72
N LYS A 498 -19.22 -4.84 18.94
CA LYS A 498 -18.73 -5.73 17.89
C LYS A 498 -19.88 -6.22 17.02
N ALA A 499 -21.00 -6.63 17.64
CA ALA A 499 -22.20 -7.04 16.91
C ALA A 499 -22.72 -5.89 16.04
N ASP A 500 -22.83 -4.68 16.60
CA ASP A 500 -23.27 -3.48 15.91
C ASP A 500 -22.41 -3.20 14.67
N LYS A 501 -21.08 -3.20 14.81
CA LYS A 501 -20.15 -3.03 13.68
C LYS A 501 -20.41 -4.06 12.57
N VAL A 502 -20.55 -5.33 12.94
CA VAL A 502 -20.80 -6.42 11.98
C VAL A 502 -22.15 -6.24 11.28
N PHE A 503 -23.23 -6.04 12.03
CA PHE A 503 -24.58 -5.89 11.46
C PHE A 503 -24.74 -4.61 10.64
N ALA A 504 -24.03 -3.53 10.97
CA ALA A 504 -24.02 -2.33 10.14
C ALA A 504 -23.42 -2.60 8.75
N MET A 505 -22.30 -3.33 8.69
CA MET A 505 -21.70 -3.78 7.44
C MET A 505 -22.61 -4.78 6.71
N LEU A 506 -23.23 -5.75 7.40
CA LEU A 506 -24.17 -6.68 6.76
C LEU A 506 -25.36 -5.93 6.13
N GLY A 507 -25.85 -4.86 6.77
CA GLY A 507 -26.90 -4.00 6.23
C GLY A 507 -26.54 -3.35 4.89
N THR A 508 -25.25 -3.22 4.56
CA THR A 508 -24.83 -2.65 3.27
C THR A 508 -24.89 -3.63 2.12
N PHE A 509 -25.01 -4.93 2.36
CA PHE A 509 -25.11 -5.93 1.30
C PHE A 509 -26.45 -5.80 0.56
N ALA A 510 -26.45 -6.01 -0.77
CA ALA A 510 -27.69 -6.18 -1.54
C ALA A 510 -28.18 -7.64 -1.46
N PHE A 511 -28.17 -8.19 -0.25
CA PHE A 511 -28.65 -9.52 0.08
C PHE A 511 -29.84 -9.39 1.04
N PRO A 512 -31.05 -9.85 0.67
CA PRO A 512 -32.24 -9.71 1.50
C PRO A 512 -32.07 -10.28 2.91
N LEU A 513 -31.40 -11.43 3.02
CA LEU A 513 -31.07 -12.09 4.30
C LEU A 513 -30.36 -11.14 5.27
N PHE A 514 -29.34 -10.45 4.79
CA PHE A 514 -28.50 -9.58 5.62
C PHE A 514 -29.15 -8.25 5.97
N ARG A 515 -29.89 -7.65 5.04
CA ARG A 515 -30.67 -6.44 5.34
C ARG A 515 -31.77 -6.71 6.36
N ALA A 516 -32.44 -7.86 6.28
CA ALA A 516 -33.42 -8.28 7.28
C ALA A 516 -32.75 -8.55 8.64
N GLY A 517 -31.58 -9.20 8.66
CA GLY A 517 -30.78 -9.41 9.86
C GLY A 517 -30.40 -8.09 10.55
N ALA A 518 -29.86 -7.13 9.79
CA ALA A 518 -29.50 -5.81 10.30
C ALA A 518 -30.73 -5.02 10.80
N GLN A 519 -31.83 -5.04 10.05
CA GLN A 519 -33.10 -4.44 10.48
C GLN A 519 -33.54 -4.99 11.85
N ASN A 520 -33.49 -6.31 12.03
CA ASN A 520 -33.89 -6.95 13.29
C ASN A 520 -32.93 -6.61 14.43
N HIS A 521 -31.62 -6.62 14.18
CA HIS A 521 -30.59 -6.32 15.17
C HIS A 521 -30.68 -4.89 15.73
N PHE A 522 -30.91 -3.91 14.84
CA PHE A 522 -31.05 -2.51 15.25
C PHE A 522 -32.48 -2.11 15.61
N GLY A 523 -33.49 -2.92 15.25
CA GLY A 523 -34.90 -2.60 15.43
C GLY A 523 -35.39 -1.47 14.52
N ILE A 524 -34.79 -1.29 13.33
CA ILE A 524 -35.07 -0.18 12.41
C ILE A 524 -35.76 -0.71 11.15
N ARG A 525 -37.08 -0.53 11.07
CA ARG A 525 -37.93 -1.16 10.05
C ARG A 525 -37.64 -0.70 8.61
N ASP A 526 -37.27 0.56 8.43
CA ASP A 526 -37.01 1.19 7.13
C ASP A 526 -35.53 1.15 6.72
N LEU A 527 -34.68 0.44 7.47
CA LEU A 527 -33.27 0.28 7.14
C LEU A 527 -33.05 -0.29 5.72
N PRO A 528 -33.76 -1.34 5.25
CA PRO A 528 -33.57 -1.82 3.87
C PRO A 528 -33.88 -0.75 2.82
N ASP A 529 -34.95 0.04 3.04
CA ASP A 529 -35.39 1.08 2.12
C ASP A 529 -34.38 2.24 2.06
N ILE A 530 -33.82 2.65 3.21
CA ILE A 530 -32.80 3.71 3.22
C ILE A 530 -31.51 3.25 2.52
N MET A 531 -31.15 1.97 2.67
CA MET A 531 -29.98 1.40 1.99
C MET A 531 -30.19 1.31 0.47
N ASP A 532 -31.41 1.09 0.00
CA ASP A 532 -31.73 1.20 -1.43
C ASP A 532 -31.64 2.63 -1.96
N ILE A 533 -31.95 3.63 -1.13
CA ILE A 533 -31.83 5.04 -1.48
C ILE A 533 -30.34 5.44 -1.56
N VAL A 534 -29.54 5.11 -0.55
CA VAL A 534 -28.14 5.56 -0.48
C VAL A 534 -27.31 5.04 -1.65
N PHE A 535 -27.58 3.83 -2.14
CA PHE A 535 -26.86 3.23 -3.26
C PHE A 535 -27.43 3.55 -4.66
N LYS A 536 -28.39 4.48 -4.76
CA LYS A 536 -28.84 4.98 -6.06
C LYS A 536 -27.69 5.63 -6.83
N GLY A 537 -27.70 5.48 -8.15
CA GLY A 537 -26.68 6.06 -9.01
C GLY A 537 -26.63 7.59 -8.99
N ARG A 538 -27.77 8.25 -8.72
CA ARG A 538 -27.86 9.70 -8.47
C ARG A 538 -28.95 9.93 -7.44
N LEU A 539 -28.64 10.75 -6.44
CA LEU A 539 -29.58 11.15 -5.40
C LEU A 539 -30.07 12.58 -5.65
N THR A 540 -31.37 12.78 -5.46
CA THR A 540 -31.99 14.11 -5.38
C THR A 540 -31.65 14.80 -4.07
N VAL A 541 -31.89 16.11 -3.96
CA VAL A 541 -31.67 16.85 -2.69
C VAL A 541 -32.52 16.23 -1.59
N GLU A 542 -33.77 15.92 -1.90
CA GLU A 542 -34.75 15.32 -0.99
C GLU A 542 -34.28 13.94 -0.46
N GLU A 543 -33.63 13.14 -1.31
CA GLU A 543 -33.04 11.86 -0.90
C GLU A 543 -31.79 12.02 -0.04
N HIS A 544 -30.93 13.02 -0.31
CA HIS A 544 -29.79 13.31 0.58
C HIS A 544 -30.28 13.72 1.96
N LEU A 545 -31.31 14.58 2.04
CA LEU A 545 -31.90 14.99 3.32
C LEU A 545 -32.52 13.79 4.05
N ARG A 546 -33.24 12.92 3.34
CA ARG A 546 -33.82 11.71 3.93
C ARG A 546 -32.75 10.78 4.53
N VAL A 547 -31.62 10.58 3.85
CA VAL A 547 -30.50 9.79 4.38
C VAL A 547 -29.84 10.48 5.59
N ALA A 548 -29.66 11.80 5.53
CA ALA A 548 -29.13 12.58 6.64
C ALA A 548 -30.02 12.50 7.89
N ASP A 549 -31.33 12.72 7.72
CA ASP A 549 -32.32 12.71 8.80
C ASP A 549 -32.42 11.32 9.44
N PHE A 550 -32.43 10.24 8.64
CA PHE A 550 -32.33 8.87 9.16
C PHE A 550 -31.07 8.68 10.00
N GLY A 551 -29.91 9.12 9.51
CA GLY A 551 -28.66 9.05 10.25
C GLY A 551 -28.73 9.81 11.57
N HIS A 552 -29.39 10.98 11.59
CA HIS A 552 -29.60 11.79 12.79
C HIS A 552 -30.49 11.09 13.82
N GLU A 553 -31.61 10.51 13.39
CA GLU A 553 -32.58 9.82 14.24
C GLU A 553 -32.04 8.51 14.85
N HIS A 554 -31.12 7.83 14.16
CA HIS A 554 -30.62 6.51 14.55
C HIS A 554 -29.15 6.51 14.98
N ARG A 555 -28.83 7.19 16.09
CA ARG A 555 -27.45 7.33 16.62
C ARG A 555 -26.68 6.01 16.76
N ARG A 556 -27.30 4.95 17.31
CA ARG A 556 -26.64 3.64 17.50
C ARG A 556 -26.21 3.04 16.15
N TYR A 557 -27.10 3.08 15.15
CA TYR A 557 -26.78 2.59 13.81
C TYR A 557 -25.70 3.45 13.13
N ARG A 558 -25.79 4.78 13.25
CA ARG A 558 -24.79 5.70 12.67
C ARG A 558 -23.38 5.45 13.24
N ALA A 559 -23.25 5.32 14.56
CA ALA A 559 -21.97 5.00 15.21
C ALA A 559 -21.44 3.63 14.76
N ALA A 560 -22.32 2.63 14.64
CA ALA A 560 -21.97 1.31 14.15
C ALA A 560 -21.51 1.34 12.67
N LEU A 561 -22.19 2.11 11.83
CA LEU A 561 -21.86 2.30 10.43
C LEU A 561 -20.52 3.01 10.27
N LEU A 562 -20.19 4.00 11.10
CA LEU A 562 -18.88 4.65 11.11
C LEU A 562 -17.78 3.65 11.43
N SER A 563 -17.96 2.86 12.49
CA SER A 563 -17.02 1.81 12.88
C SER A 563 -16.82 0.78 11.77
N ALA A 564 -17.90 0.38 11.09
CA ALA A 564 -17.86 -0.51 9.94
C ALA A 564 -17.16 0.13 8.72
N MET A 565 -17.43 1.41 8.45
CA MET A 565 -16.80 2.18 7.38
C MET A 565 -15.29 2.27 7.56
N HIS A 566 -14.81 2.50 8.78
CA HIS A 566 -13.38 2.54 9.09
C HIS A 566 -12.73 1.15 9.13
N ALA A 567 -13.42 0.11 9.60
CA ALA A 567 -12.87 -1.24 9.63
C ALA A 567 -12.82 -1.92 8.25
N TYR A 568 -13.83 -1.68 7.41
CA TYR A 568 -14.04 -2.42 6.16
C TYR A 568 -13.88 -1.57 4.90
N GLY A 569 -13.63 -0.26 5.04
CA GLY A 569 -13.39 0.64 3.90
C GLY A 569 -14.64 0.83 3.02
N LEU A 570 -15.84 0.71 3.59
CA LEU A 570 -17.12 0.73 2.85
C LEU A 570 -17.36 2.04 2.07
N HIS A 571 -16.76 3.14 2.54
CA HIS A 571 -16.93 4.49 2.01
C HIS A 571 -15.76 4.94 1.13
N LEU A 572 -14.85 4.03 0.80
CA LEU A 572 -13.62 4.29 0.08
C LEU A 572 -13.63 3.57 -1.26
N TYR A 573 -12.97 4.14 -2.27
CA TYR A 573 -12.98 3.62 -3.63
C TYR A 573 -11.62 3.71 -4.31
N SER A 574 -11.11 2.59 -4.83
CA SER A 574 -9.88 2.54 -5.64
C SER A 574 -10.08 1.72 -6.89
N ASN A 575 -9.59 2.21 -8.02
CA ASN A 575 -9.61 1.46 -9.28
C ASN A 575 -8.57 0.32 -9.30
N HIS A 576 -7.56 0.39 -8.44
CA HIS A 576 -6.43 -0.54 -8.41
C HIS A 576 -6.59 -1.66 -7.38
N GLY A 577 -7.29 -1.38 -6.28
CA GLY A 577 -7.57 -2.34 -5.21
C GLY A 577 -8.91 -2.02 -4.56
N PRO A 578 -10.03 -2.60 -5.03
CA PRO A 578 -11.33 -2.33 -4.42
C PRO A 578 -11.29 -2.69 -2.94
N THR A 579 -11.71 -1.79 -2.06
CA THR A 579 -11.92 -2.12 -0.64
C THR A 579 -13.02 -3.17 -0.58
N VAL A 580 -14.25 -2.80 -0.92
CA VAL A 580 -15.34 -3.75 -1.17
C VAL A 580 -15.28 -4.26 -2.60
N ASP A 581 -15.14 -5.58 -2.79
CA ASP A 581 -15.11 -6.19 -4.12
C ASP A 581 -16.49 -6.15 -4.78
N TRP A 582 -16.75 -5.06 -5.51
CA TRP A 582 -17.99 -4.86 -6.26
C TRP A 582 -18.12 -5.78 -7.48
N PHE A 583 -17.16 -6.66 -7.75
CA PHE A 583 -17.32 -7.67 -8.77
C PHE A 583 -18.07 -8.90 -8.26
N LEU A 584 -18.20 -9.05 -6.94
CA LEU A 584 -19.01 -10.07 -6.29
C LEU A 584 -20.49 -9.72 -6.36
N GLN A 585 -21.34 -10.69 -6.73
CA GLN A 585 -22.78 -10.49 -6.82
C GLN A 585 -23.38 -10.08 -5.48
N GLY A 586 -24.22 -9.03 -5.49
CA GLY A 586 -24.81 -8.46 -4.29
C GLY A 586 -23.95 -7.38 -3.63
N LEU A 587 -22.75 -7.10 -4.17
CA LEU A 587 -21.89 -5.97 -3.81
C LEU A 587 -21.65 -5.02 -5.00
N ASP A 588 -22.24 -5.30 -6.17
CA ASP A 588 -22.08 -4.53 -7.41
C ASP A 588 -22.51 -3.07 -7.30
N HIS A 589 -23.36 -2.76 -6.33
CA HIS A 589 -23.80 -1.40 -6.03
C HIS A 589 -22.70 -0.53 -5.40
N PHE A 590 -21.55 -1.07 -4.97
CA PHE A 590 -20.38 -0.29 -4.55
C PHE A 590 -19.56 0.27 -5.72
N SER A 591 -19.79 -0.23 -6.95
CA SER A 591 -19.07 0.22 -8.14
C SER A 591 -19.20 1.73 -8.39
N LEU A 592 -18.19 2.31 -9.04
CA LEU A 592 -18.13 3.74 -9.37
C LEU A 592 -18.29 4.65 -8.14
N ALA A 593 -17.57 4.32 -7.07
CA ALA A 593 -17.52 5.07 -5.81
C ALA A 593 -18.85 5.26 -5.06
N LYS A 594 -19.90 4.50 -5.40
CA LYS A 594 -21.21 4.59 -4.72
C LYS A 594 -21.17 4.21 -3.24
N GLY A 595 -20.17 3.42 -2.81
CA GLY A 595 -19.86 3.20 -1.39
C GLY A 595 -19.71 4.50 -0.60
N CYS A 596 -19.16 5.54 -1.22
CA CYS A 596 -18.93 6.83 -0.59
C CYS A 596 -20.22 7.56 -0.20
N HIS A 597 -21.38 7.18 -0.76
CA HIS A 597 -22.67 7.76 -0.36
C HIS A 597 -23.05 7.45 1.09
N LEU A 598 -22.43 6.44 1.72
CA LEU A 598 -22.60 6.18 3.16
C LEU A 598 -22.17 7.36 4.04
N LEU A 599 -21.31 8.25 3.54
CA LEU A 599 -20.95 9.50 4.23
C LEU A 599 -22.18 10.41 4.47
N PHE A 600 -23.25 10.26 3.68
CA PHE A 600 -24.42 11.14 3.79
C PHE A 600 -25.23 10.92 5.08
N PHE A 601 -25.08 9.78 5.76
CA PHE A 601 -25.65 9.57 7.10
C PHE A 601 -25.06 10.53 8.15
N PHE A 602 -23.91 11.15 7.87
CA PHE A 602 -23.17 12.04 8.77
C PHE A 602 -23.37 13.52 8.47
N ILE A 603 -24.22 13.90 7.51
CA ILE A 603 -24.44 15.32 7.15
C ILE A 603 -24.80 16.19 8.37
N HIS A 604 -25.57 15.66 9.33
CA HIS A 604 -25.91 16.38 10.57
C HIS A 604 -24.87 16.24 11.69
N HIS A 605 -23.90 15.32 11.57
CA HIS A 605 -22.96 14.92 12.62
C HIS A 605 -21.55 14.72 12.04
N ILE A 606 -21.05 15.73 11.31
CA ILE A 606 -19.75 15.65 10.63
C ILE A 606 -18.56 15.60 11.62
N ASP A 607 -18.78 15.98 12.88
CA ASP A 607 -17.82 15.94 13.97
C ASP A 607 -17.51 14.51 14.45
N GLU A 608 -18.33 13.53 14.08
CA GLU A 608 -18.07 12.13 14.42
C GLU A 608 -17.00 11.49 13.52
N ASP A 609 -16.77 11.99 12.30
CA ASP A 609 -15.74 11.49 11.39
C ASP A 609 -14.54 12.46 11.32
N GLU A 610 -13.34 11.95 11.60
CA GLU A 610 -12.12 12.77 11.68
C GLU A 610 -11.77 13.51 10.37
N ILE A 611 -12.11 12.93 9.21
CA ILE A 611 -11.81 13.53 7.91
C ILE A 611 -12.81 14.65 7.65
N LEU A 612 -14.11 14.38 7.83
CA LEU A 612 -15.16 15.40 7.66
C LEU A 612 -14.96 16.58 8.61
N GLN A 613 -14.63 16.32 9.88
CA GLN A 613 -14.32 17.36 10.85
C GLN A 613 -13.11 18.18 10.42
N LYS A 614 -12.00 17.53 10.01
CA LYS A 614 -10.79 18.23 9.58
C LYS A 614 -11.06 19.12 8.36
N MET A 615 -11.81 18.61 7.38
CA MET A 615 -12.24 19.38 6.21
C MET A 615 -13.09 20.60 6.58
N MET A 616 -13.95 20.47 7.60
CA MET A 616 -14.75 21.59 8.11
C MET A 616 -13.88 22.66 8.77
N GLU A 617 -12.89 22.26 9.56
CA GLU A 617 -11.99 23.17 10.28
C GLU A 617 -11.01 23.89 9.36
N THR A 618 -10.37 23.16 8.46
CA THR A 618 -9.23 23.68 7.66
C THR A 618 -9.60 24.01 6.23
N GLY A 619 -10.67 23.42 5.68
CA GLY A 619 -11.00 23.45 4.25
C GLY A 619 -10.01 22.70 3.36
N TRP A 620 -9.19 21.81 3.94
CA TRP A 620 -8.27 20.96 3.20
C TRP A 620 -9.02 19.81 2.53
N LEU A 621 -8.44 19.23 1.48
CA LEU A 621 -8.97 18.03 0.83
C LEU A 621 -8.06 16.83 1.11
N PRO A 622 -8.63 15.66 1.43
CA PRO A 622 -7.85 14.43 1.58
C PRO A 622 -7.34 13.94 0.21
N SER A 623 -6.14 13.38 0.20
CA SER A 623 -5.49 12.78 -0.97
C SER A 623 -4.70 11.53 -0.58
N SER A 624 -4.35 10.70 -1.56
CA SER A 624 -3.54 9.48 -1.39
C SER A 624 -2.24 9.48 -2.22
N ASN A 625 -1.79 10.66 -2.69
CA ASN A 625 -0.68 10.81 -3.65
C ASN A 625 0.73 10.72 -3.03
N GLY A 626 1.07 9.59 -2.40
CA GLY A 626 2.42 9.44 -1.87
C GLY A 626 2.97 8.04 -1.65
N GLY A 627 2.16 6.97 -1.68
CA GLY A 627 2.57 5.67 -1.08
C GLY A 627 2.50 4.41 -1.89
N SER A 628 3.24 3.42 -1.42
CA SER A 628 3.40 2.06 -1.94
C SER A 628 2.14 1.19 -1.88
N SER A 629 1.03 1.67 -1.29
CA SER A 629 -0.25 0.95 -1.27
C SER A 629 -1.39 1.89 -1.64
N SER A 630 -2.21 1.47 -2.61
CA SER A 630 -3.49 2.05 -3.05
C SER A 630 -3.54 3.56 -3.38
N SER A 631 -2.84 3.95 -4.45
CA SER A 631 -2.54 5.34 -4.85
C SER A 631 -3.73 6.23 -5.28
N ASP A 632 -4.99 5.77 -5.27
CA ASP A 632 -6.15 6.58 -5.71
C ASP A 632 -7.38 6.54 -4.77
N ILE A 633 -7.28 5.91 -3.59
CA ILE A 633 -8.44 5.74 -2.67
C ILE A 633 -9.08 7.07 -2.31
N TYR A 634 -8.31 7.99 -1.72
CA TYR A 634 -8.86 9.25 -1.23
C TYR A 634 -9.11 10.22 -2.37
N ASP A 635 -8.31 10.17 -3.43
CA ASP A 635 -8.53 11.00 -4.61
C ASP A 635 -9.92 10.72 -5.22
N ASN A 636 -10.29 9.44 -5.41
CA ASN A 636 -11.62 9.07 -5.92
C ASN A 636 -12.76 9.33 -4.92
N SER A 637 -12.47 9.35 -3.62
CA SER A 637 -13.48 9.45 -2.55
C SER A 637 -13.68 10.89 -2.04
N SER A 638 -12.74 11.79 -2.32
CA SER A 638 -12.67 13.17 -1.82
C SER A 638 -13.93 13.99 -2.17
N HIS A 639 -14.45 13.82 -3.37
CA HIS A 639 -15.64 14.51 -3.88
C HIS A 639 -16.90 14.26 -3.03
N PHE A 640 -17.01 13.07 -2.44
CA PHE A 640 -18.15 12.70 -1.60
C PHE A 640 -18.00 13.19 -0.16
N HIS A 641 -16.76 13.27 0.34
CA HIS A 641 -16.47 13.96 1.61
C HIS A 641 -16.81 15.46 1.48
N MET A 642 -16.36 16.10 0.39
CA MET A 642 -16.72 17.49 0.10
C MET A 642 -18.24 17.68 0.01
N ARG A 643 -18.95 16.80 -0.72
CA ARG A 643 -20.42 16.88 -0.82
C ARG A 643 -21.08 16.81 0.56
N THR A 644 -20.63 15.92 1.43
CA THR A 644 -21.14 15.80 2.80
C THR A 644 -20.94 17.08 3.62
N VAL A 645 -19.73 17.66 3.58
CA VAL A 645 -19.40 18.93 4.25
C VAL A 645 -20.23 20.10 3.70
N LEU A 646 -20.40 20.19 2.38
CA LEU A 646 -21.17 21.28 1.77
C LEU A 646 -22.67 21.17 2.07
N PHE A 647 -23.23 19.96 2.13
CA PHE A 647 -24.60 19.75 2.60
C PHE A 647 -24.75 20.12 4.07
N HIS A 648 -23.79 19.74 4.93
CA HIS A 648 -23.77 20.16 6.33
C HIS A 648 -23.79 21.68 6.46
N LEU A 649 -22.91 22.38 5.74
CA LEU A 649 -22.86 23.84 5.71
C LEU A 649 -24.15 24.45 5.20
N ALA A 650 -24.72 23.95 4.11
CA ALA A 650 -25.99 24.46 3.57
C ALA A 650 -27.15 24.32 4.56
N LEU A 651 -27.11 23.31 5.44
CA LEU A 651 -28.12 23.08 6.45
C LEU A 651 -27.91 23.95 7.70
N ASN A 652 -26.68 24.05 8.19
CA ASN A 652 -26.38 24.59 9.52
C ASN A 652 -25.73 25.98 9.52
N ALA A 653 -25.05 26.36 8.43
CA ALA A 653 -24.34 27.63 8.28
C ALA A 653 -24.28 28.05 6.80
N PRO A 654 -25.44 28.35 6.16
CA PRO A 654 -25.53 28.55 4.72
C PRO A 654 -24.67 29.72 4.21
N GLU A 655 -24.43 30.73 5.04
CA GLU A 655 -23.55 31.86 4.76
C GLU A 655 -22.08 31.45 4.58
N ARG A 656 -21.67 30.30 5.12
CA ARG A 656 -20.30 29.77 4.99
C ARG A 656 -20.09 28.92 3.73
N VAL A 657 -21.15 28.53 3.04
CA VAL A 657 -21.06 27.68 1.82
C VAL A 657 -20.25 28.37 0.74
N ARG A 658 -20.61 29.61 0.37
CA ARG A 658 -19.93 30.32 -0.72
C ARG A 658 -18.46 30.63 -0.40
N PRO A 659 -18.12 31.17 0.79
CA PRO A 659 -16.72 31.30 1.21
C PRO A 659 -15.92 30.00 1.19
N TRP A 660 -16.55 28.85 1.45
CA TRP A 660 -15.86 27.56 1.41
C TRP A 660 -15.55 27.12 -0.03
N ILE A 661 -16.52 27.25 -0.95
CA ILE A 661 -16.35 26.90 -2.37
C ILE A 661 -15.35 27.82 -3.08
N ASP A 662 -15.31 29.11 -2.72
CA ASP A 662 -14.45 30.10 -3.37
C ASP A 662 -12.96 30.01 -2.98
N ARG A 663 -12.59 29.07 -2.11
CA ARG A 663 -11.19 28.84 -1.75
C ARG A 663 -10.35 28.41 -2.96
N PRO A 664 -9.14 28.95 -3.15
CA PRO A 664 -8.28 28.59 -4.29
C PRO A 664 -8.03 27.08 -4.40
N LEU A 665 -7.91 26.38 -3.27
CA LEU A 665 -7.73 24.94 -3.22
C LEU A 665 -8.90 24.19 -3.88
N ILE A 666 -10.14 24.55 -3.52
CA ILE A 666 -11.35 23.90 -4.06
C ILE A 666 -11.47 24.17 -5.56
N GLN A 667 -11.20 25.40 -5.99
CA GLN A 667 -11.21 25.76 -7.41
C GLN A 667 -10.13 25.02 -8.22
N ALA A 668 -8.99 24.69 -7.61
CA ALA A 668 -7.89 24.01 -8.28
C ALA A 668 -8.05 22.47 -8.38
N HIS A 669 -8.81 21.85 -7.47
CA HIS A 669 -8.89 20.38 -7.35
C HIS A 669 -10.30 19.79 -7.55
N CYS A 670 -11.36 20.61 -7.63
CA CYS A 670 -12.74 20.15 -7.75
C CYS A 670 -13.38 20.58 -9.08
N ASP A 671 -12.94 19.98 -10.19
CA ASP A 671 -13.40 20.28 -11.56
C ASP A 671 -14.17 19.11 -12.23
N MET A 672 -14.39 18.01 -11.50
CA MET A 672 -14.99 16.81 -12.04
C MET A 672 -16.51 16.94 -12.22
N SER A 673 -17.10 16.03 -13.00
CA SER A 673 -18.56 16.00 -13.19
C SER A 673 -19.33 15.83 -11.88
N VAL A 674 -18.77 15.09 -10.92
CA VAL A 674 -19.37 14.87 -9.60
C VAL A 674 -19.34 16.15 -8.75
N ASP A 675 -18.32 16.99 -8.88
CA ASP A 675 -18.21 18.30 -8.19
C ASP A 675 -19.21 19.29 -8.71
N ARG A 676 -19.33 19.40 -10.04
CA ARG A 676 -20.35 20.24 -10.70
C ARG A 676 -21.76 19.84 -10.27
N GLU A 677 -22.01 18.54 -10.12
CA GLU A 677 -23.28 18.05 -9.58
C GLU A 677 -23.47 18.46 -8.11
N THR A 678 -22.43 18.30 -7.28
CA THR A 678 -22.45 18.74 -5.87
C THR A 678 -22.83 20.20 -5.75
N PHE A 679 -22.16 21.11 -6.47
CA PHE A 679 -22.46 22.54 -6.42
C PHE A 679 -23.91 22.84 -6.84
N ARG A 680 -24.40 22.21 -7.91
CA ARG A 680 -25.79 22.35 -8.36
C ARG A 680 -26.81 21.91 -7.31
N LEU A 681 -26.54 20.80 -6.62
CA LEU A 681 -27.42 20.27 -5.57
C LEU A 681 -27.45 21.20 -4.35
N VAL A 682 -26.29 21.69 -3.92
CA VAL A 682 -26.15 22.63 -2.81
C VAL A 682 -26.86 23.95 -3.11
N ASP A 683 -26.71 24.49 -4.32
CA ASP A 683 -27.44 25.69 -4.76
C ASP A 683 -28.96 25.48 -4.75
N LYS A 684 -29.44 24.29 -5.18
CA LYS A 684 -30.87 23.95 -5.11
C LYS A 684 -31.36 23.95 -3.65
N LEU A 685 -30.57 23.42 -2.73
CA LEU A 685 -30.89 23.36 -1.30
C LEU A 685 -30.93 24.75 -0.65
N LEU A 686 -29.98 25.63 -0.97
CA LEU A 686 -29.97 27.01 -0.47
C LEU A 686 -31.20 27.82 -0.95
N LYS A 687 -31.59 27.61 -2.21
CA LYS A 687 -32.78 28.26 -2.79
C LYS A 687 -34.08 27.75 -2.17
N SER A 688 -34.21 26.46 -1.88
CA SER A 688 -35.42 25.90 -1.26
C SER A 688 -35.62 26.40 0.17
N LYS A 689 -34.54 26.54 0.97
CA LYS A 689 -34.61 27.14 2.32
C LYS A 689 -34.97 28.63 2.29
N SER A 690 -34.41 29.38 1.35
CA SER A 690 -34.73 30.80 1.18
C SER A 690 -36.22 31.03 0.84
N ALA A 691 -36.80 30.14 0.02
CA ALA A 691 -38.21 30.18 -0.33
C ALA A 691 -39.16 29.75 0.82
N ALA A 692 -38.71 28.85 1.71
CA ALA A 692 -39.48 28.43 2.88
C ALA A 692 -39.48 29.48 4.00
N GLY A 693 -38.34 30.16 4.23
CA GLY A 693 -38.23 31.26 5.21
C GLY A 693 -38.99 32.54 4.80
N GLY A 694 -39.26 32.73 3.50
CA GLY A 694 -40.09 33.83 2.99
C GLY A 694 -41.59 33.64 3.17
N LYS A 695 -42.08 32.42 3.45
CA LYS A 695 -43.51 32.12 3.65
C LYS A 695 -43.98 32.21 5.11
N THR A 696 -43.07 32.43 6.05
CA THR A 696 -43.39 32.63 7.49
C THR A 696 -43.38 34.11 7.90
N ARG A 697 -43.20 35.02 6.94
CA ARG A 697 -43.39 36.47 7.10
C ARG A 697 -44.31 37.00 6.01
N SER A 698 -45.60 36.70 6.11
CA SER A 698 -46.68 37.45 5.47
C SER A 698 -47.86 37.53 6.40
#